data_AF-A0A831V0Z5-F1
#
_entry.id   AF-A0A831V0Z5-F1
#
_cell.length_a   1.000
_cell.length_b   1.000
_cell.length_c   1.000
_cell.angle_alpha   90.00
_cell.angle_beta   90.00
_cell.angle_gamma   90.00
#
_symmetry.space_group_name_H-M   'P 1'
#
loop_
_entity.id
_entity.type
_entity.pdbx_description
1 polymer ?
#
loop_
_entity_poly.entity_id
_entity_poly.type
_entity_poly.pdbx_seq_one_letter_code
_entity_poly.pdbx_strand_id
1 'polypeptide(L)'
;MPKNGFARLLDSTTLGRLRLVDAAVKVDLRDYVNTFYATNTLSLTDDLNGLIDTLPGGFMSAFTDRLGKAGLVDYNHQHRDGLLGDTYSFFQYTTGPAAGPHTRHFVSAVAGECGYLPNDLAARCVDQADTSGVAAPPGVRVGENVANWFAYHHTRMLTAKTGMMRAFSQFNPNYRVGFGSTNNSRLLWSVLNDVPLYLGDDLFTALSNRTALARVRPWRDQKAKFWRWLELLQPNGPTTRLRRPLIQVGGYYRTDEPWQAMGDEPGATDARRFSCRQSYSILATSSMWQGDLPTFSFLDRIGDADARAGARLGAESDGSIDGPDDRRYRYAAEPPFAERNPSLFLSRSTLADVAMYYWKNDLRPDLDNRVPASADDPAFWQHMTTVTVGMGTAPEGIEPDGTRYSDIADWGRQVDAGVADPDAIDGFSWPRRLITIARNAVADLAHAGLNGHGGFLQAGDLEEYTAGIRAVIANLGSQPGSGNGFAFDGEELVPGESLRFDASYVSGQWSGVVRAHRADSDGSYPTDKPIWDADGALPAWQDRSIVTHVPGKGQVALTADNLSATQKAAVVDDLGPGFPGPATAGEIVDFLRGDRHLELGNPGGRFRARKSLIGDIVHSSPVYVAPPGAGEFAGRRFEGSDAHADFASAQAGRDPMLYVAANDGMLHAFDAASGVERFAYLPGAVLRGRGEATLGRLAHPQYGAAVGDDGGQVIPHQYFNDGQSTSADVYIDGHWRTVLVGTTGLGPSPAVYALDVTEPDSIELLWERAADDGLPGSQAIGQMRGQPIIAQVPGAAGKGHWVVLLGNGVDNREGRLLQFSIEDGDLTAYRAGTAGLSAPAVWQADGSNGISTDAYAGDLDGTIWHFELSTAAGSGEVVFRARNDAGTAQPITTQPLLHASVDDGSLWLFVGTGRFLSESDLEAVAPPVQSWYGLRVVSPRPQVPVAAASVGRSDLVERFIVAEQDPANGEYGRATSAGDRAEMIGQAGWFMDLVDPDTGLSRGERIVQPSQEIAGRIYVSTLIPEPRDICYPYPAGAVMAVDPFSGANPGEPFFDTNGDGVRDQTQYGGDTLPFNGLLLDEALG
;
A
#
# COMPACT_ATOMS: atom_id res chain seq x y z
N MET A 1 -3.11 -18.09 -48.17
CA MET A 1 -2.73 -19.26 -47.34
C MET A 1 -3.06 -18.91 -45.90
N PRO A 2 -4.23 -19.28 -45.34
CA PRO A 2 -4.55 -18.89 -43.97
C PRO A 2 -3.98 -19.96 -43.01
N LYS A 3 -3.19 -19.68 -41.95
CA LYS A 3 -3.15 -18.54 -41.01
C LYS A 3 -4.56 -18.13 -40.60
N ASN A 4 -4.94 -18.48 -39.36
CA ASN A 4 -6.13 -18.10 -38.56
C ASN A 4 -7.03 -19.30 -38.25
N GLY A 5 -6.92 -19.82 -37.02
CA GLY A 5 -7.84 -20.83 -36.48
C GLY A 5 -7.80 -20.97 -34.97
N PHE A 6 -6.64 -20.85 -34.31
CA PHE A 6 -6.50 -21.19 -32.88
C PHE A 6 -6.41 -20.00 -31.91
N ALA A 7 -6.31 -18.75 -32.39
CA ALA A 7 -6.18 -17.57 -31.53
C ALA A 7 -7.52 -17.03 -30.97
N ARG A 8 -8.67 -17.66 -31.29
CA ARG A 8 -10.01 -17.17 -30.88
C ARG A 8 -10.57 -17.76 -29.59
N LEU A 9 -9.89 -18.73 -28.97
CA LEU A 9 -10.33 -19.38 -27.72
C LEU A 9 -9.83 -18.70 -26.44
N LEU A 10 -8.98 -17.66 -26.55
CA LEU A 10 -8.32 -17.00 -25.41
C LEU A 10 -8.70 -15.51 -25.29
N ASP A 11 -9.97 -15.18 -25.51
CA ASP A 11 -10.56 -13.89 -25.11
C ASP A 11 -11.07 -13.99 -23.65
N SER A 12 -10.90 -12.92 -22.90
CA SER A 12 -11.50 -12.65 -21.58
C SER A 12 -12.98 -13.04 -21.47
N THR A 13 -13.75 -12.91 -22.56
CA THR A 13 -15.16 -13.32 -22.61
C THR A 13 -15.37 -14.84 -22.58
N THR A 14 -14.42 -15.64 -23.07
CA THR A 14 -14.45 -17.11 -23.01
C THR A 14 -14.03 -17.63 -21.62
N LEU A 15 -13.07 -16.97 -20.97
CA LEU A 15 -12.74 -17.19 -19.56
C LEU A 15 -13.87 -16.77 -18.61
N GLY A 16 -14.61 -15.70 -18.94
CA GLY A 16 -15.81 -15.27 -18.21
C GLY A 16 -17.00 -16.24 -18.34
N ARG A 17 -17.02 -17.11 -19.36
CA ARG A 17 -18.01 -18.20 -19.50
C ARG A 17 -17.65 -19.47 -18.73
N LEU A 18 -16.42 -19.58 -18.20
CA LEU A 18 -15.98 -20.66 -17.30
C LEU A 18 -16.39 -20.37 -15.83
N ARG A 19 -17.66 -20.01 -15.60
CA ARG A 19 -18.27 -20.00 -14.25
C ARG A 19 -18.92 -21.35 -13.96
N LEU A 20 -18.09 -22.33 -13.65
CA LEU A 20 -18.44 -23.65 -13.10
C LEU A 20 -17.26 -24.00 -12.18
N VAL A 21 -17.39 -24.22 -10.87
CA VAL A 21 -18.42 -24.88 -10.06
C VAL A 21 -18.72 -24.00 -8.84
N ASP A 22 -19.97 -23.60 -8.69
CA ASP A 22 -20.48 -23.08 -7.41
C ASP A 22 -21.37 -24.19 -6.80
N ALA A 23 -21.07 -24.53 -5.54
CA ALA A 23 -21.87 -25.29 -4.57
C ALA A 23 -22.27 -26.78 -4.78
N ALA A 24 -22.33 -27.40 -5.97
CA ALA A 24 -22.99 -28.73 -6.06
C ALA A 24 -22.09 -29.98 -5.93
N VAL A 25 -20.79 -29.90 -6.23
CA VAL A 25 -19.88 -31.08 -6.13
C VAL A 25 -18.52 -30.67 -5.55
N LYS A 26 -18.41 -30.68 -4.22
CA LYS A 26 -17.11 -30.73 -3.54
C LYS A 26 -16.52 -32.12 -3.75
N VAL A 27 -15.69 -32.31 -4.79
CA VAL A 27 -14.88 -33.52 -4.89
C VAL A 27 -13.71 -33.36 -3.93
N ASP A 28 -13.77 -34.04 -2.79
CA ASP A 28 -12.67 -34.10 -1.84
C ASP A 28 -11.46 -34.79 -2.50
N LEU A 29 -10.37 -34.04 -2.69
CA LEU A 29 -9.14 -34.48 -3.34
C LEU A 29 -8.28 -35.42 -2.46
N ARG A 30 -8.72 -35.75 -1.23
CA ARG A 30 -7.99 -36.58 -0.25
C ARG A 30 -8.09 -38.07 -0.52
N ASP A 31 -9.27 -38.58 -0.91
CA ASP A 31 -9.54 -40.03 -0.90
C ASP A 31 -9.08 -40.77 -2.17
N TYR A 32 -8.80 -40.06 -3.27
CA TYR A 32 -8.48 -40.73 -4.54
C TYR A 32 -7.09 -41.39 -4.59
N VAL A 33 -6.23 -41.13 -3.60
CA VAL A 33 -4.79 -41.49 -3.65
C VAL A 33 -4.42 -42.70 -2.79
N ASN A 34 -5.22 -43.06 -1.78
CA ASN A 34 -4.84 -44.17 -0.89
C ASN A 34 -4.92 -45.56 -1.54
N THR A 35 -5.57 -45.71 -2.70
CA THR A 35 -5.72 -47.01 -3.39
C THR A 35 -4.86 -47.15 -4.66
N PHE A 36 -4.27 -46.07 -5.19
CA PHE A 36 -3.70 -46.08 -6.55
C PHE A 36 -2.16 -46.16 -6.65
N TYR A 37 -1.43 -46.18 -5.53
CA TYR A 37 0.05 -46.19 -5.55
C TYR A 37 0.71 -47.53 -5.95
N ALA A 38 -0.02 -48.48 -6.55
CA ALA A 38 0.55 -49.79 -6.89
C ALA A 38 1.05 -49.95 -8.34
N THR A 39 0.46 -49.34 -9.39
CA THR A 39 0.85 -49.73 -10.77
C THR A 39 0.54 -48.72 -11.88
N ASN A 40 1.60 -48.38 -12.63
CA ASN A 40 1.69 -48.00 -14.05
C ASN A 40 1.70 -46.52 -14.50
N THR A 41 2.75 -46.24 -15.27
CA THR A 41 3.00 -45.13 -16.20
C THR A 41 2.20 -45.28 -17.50
N LEU A 42 1.57 -44.22 -18.02
CA LEU A 42 1.17 -44.11 -19.43
C LEU A 42 1.04 -42.65 -19.88
N SER A 43 1.45 -42.40 -21.12
CA SER A 43 1.51 -41.11 -21.83
C SER A 43 0.25 -40.89 -22.66
N LEU A 44 -0.38 -39.71 -22.59
CA LEU A 44 -1.49 -39.28 -23.45
C LEU A 44 -1.07 -38.01 -24.20
N THR A 45 -0.71 -38.17 -25.46
CA THR A 45 -0.54 -37.07 -26.43
C THR A 45 -1.45 -37.36 -27.62
N ASP A 46 -2.28 -36.36 -27.96
CA ASP A 46 -2.74 -35.98 -29.31
C ASP A 46 -4.21 -36.11 -29.79
N ASP A 47 -5.22 -36.57 -29.02
CA ASP A 47 -6.54 -36.84 -29.67
C ASP A 47 -7.83 -36.23 -29.07
N LEU A 48 -7.75 -35.14 -28.30
CA LEU A 48 -8.97 -34.53 -27.70
C LEU A 48 -9.29 -33.08 -28.13
N ASN A 49 -8.38 -32.36 -28.79
CA ASN A 49 -8.63 -30.97 -29.21
C ASN A 49 -9.65 -30.81 -30.35
N GLY A 50 -10.13 -31.91 -30.96
CA GLY A 50 -11.17 -31.89 -31.99
C GLY A 50 -12.61 -32.05 -31.49
N LEU A 51 -12.83 -32.27 -30.18
CA LEU A 51 -14.14 -32.66 -29.64
C LEU A 51 -15.08 -31.50 -29.28
N ILE A 52 -14.58 -30.25 -29.22
CA ILE A 52 -15.35 -29.12 -28.66
C ILE A 52 -16.31 -28.50 -29.69
N ASP A 53 -16.07 -28.64 -31.00
CA ASP A 53 -16.78 -27.81 -32.00
C ASP A 53 -17.88 -28.49 -32.83
N THR A 54 -18.14 -29.79 -32.64
CA THR A 54 -19.24 -30.45 -33.36
C THR A 54 -19.85 -31.56 -32.52
N LEU A 55 -21.03 -31.33 -31.96
CA LEU A 55 -22.17 -32.27 -31.94
C LEU A 55 -23.28 -31.80 -30.97
N PRO A 56 -24.55 -31.70 -31.40
CA PRO A 56 -25.68 -31.59 -30.50
C PRO A 56 -26.02 -32.98 -29.92
N GLY A 57 -25.92 -33.14 -28.59
CA GLY A 57 -26.66 -34.16 -27.84
C GLY A 57 -26.03 -35.54 -27.62
N GLY A 58 -24.79 -35.80 -28.03
CA GLY A 58 -24.17 -37.15 -27.96
C GLY A 58 -22.84 -37.26 -27.20
N PHE A 59 -22.33 -36.19 -26.61
CA PHE A 59 -20.96 -36.12 -26.06
C PHE A 59 -20.68 -37.19 -24.99
N MET A 60 -21.58 -37.34 -24.01
CA MET A 60 -21.38 -38.30 -22.91
C MET A 60 -21.33 -39.76 -23.41
N SER A 61 -22.18 -40.17 -24.35
CA SER A 61 -22.16 -41.54 -24.90
C SER A 61 -20.85 -41.86 -25.63
N ALA A 62 -20.35 -40.94 -26.46
CA ALA A 62 -19.06 -41.09 -27.15
C ALA A 62 -17.86 -41.02 -26.18
N PHE A 63 -17.98 -40.23 -25.12
CA PHE A 63 -17.01 -40.09 -24.03
C PHE A 63 -16.89 -41.39 -23.22
N THR A 64 -18.02 -41.99 -22.83
CA THR A 64 -18.06 -43.27 -22.10
C THR A 64 -17.53 -44.44 -22.94
N ASP A 65 -17.87 -44.49 -24.23
CA ASP A 65 -17.50 -45.59 -25.14
C ASP A 65 -16.02 -45.57 -25.54
N ARG A 66 -15.38 -44.40 -25.63
CA ARG A 66 -13.93 -44.28 -25.91
C ARG A 66 -13.06 -44.56 -24.68
N LEU A 67 -13.50 -44.17 -23.48
CA LEU A 67 -12.79 -44.49 -22.23
C LEU A 67 -12.83 -45.98 -21.91
N GLY A 68 -13.95 -46.66 -22.19
CA GLY A 68 -14.07 -48.12 -22.06
C GLY A 68 -13.14 -48.92 -22.97
N LYS A 69 -12.74 -48.38 -24.13
CA LYS A 69 -11.80 -49.01 -25.08
C LYS A 69 -10.32 -48.80 -24.73
N ALA A 70 -10.01 -47.81 -23.89
CA ALA A 70 -8.63 -47.43 -23.55
C ALA A 70 -8.02 -48.20 -22.36
N GLY A 71 -8.78 -49.10 -21.71
CA GLY A 71 -8.27 -49.91 -20.59
C GLY A 71 -7.89 -49.10 -19.33
N LEU A 72 -8.31 -47.83 -19.25
CA LEU A 72 -8.12 -46.95 -18.10
C LEU A 72 -9.24 -47.25 -17.09
N VAL A 73 -8.86 -47.73 -15.90
CA VAL A 73 -9.73 -48.43 -14.93
C VAL A 73 -10.72 -47.50 -14.18
N ASP A 74 -11.97 -47.98 -14.11
CA ASP A 74 -13.08 -47.85 -13.13
C ASP A 74 -13.65 -46.46 -12.73
N TYR A 75 -14.42 -45.83 -13.64
CA TYR A 75 -15.37 -44.74 -13.32
C TYR A 75 -16.75 -44.87 -14.00
N ASN A 76 -17.10 -46.07 -14.45
CA ASN A 76 -18.44 -46.35 -14.97
C ASN A 76 -19.10 -47.34 -14.03
N HIS A 77 -20.11 -46.91 -13.26
CA HIS A 77 -20.98 -47.90 -12.64
C HIS A 77 -21.74 -48.58 -13.78
N GLN A 78 -21.45 -49.86 -13.99
CA GLN A 78 -22.18 -50.68 -14.93
C GLN A 78 -23.28 -51.42 -14.19
N HIS A 79 -24.52 -51.03 -14.46
CA HIS A 79 -25.68 -51.76 -13.98
C HIS A 79 -26.17 -52.70 -15.08
N ARG A 80 -26.28 -53.99 -14.76
CA ARG A 80 -26.89 -54.96 -15.65
C ARG A 80 -28.32 -55.19 -15.21
N ASP A 81 -29.29 -54.82 -16.05
CA ASP A 81 -30.69 -55.09 -15.75
C ASP A 81 -30.92 -56.61 -15.75
N GLY A 82 -31.43 -57.11 -14.63
CA GLY A 82 -31.74 -58.53 -14.43
C GLY A 82 -32.91 -59.03 -15.29
N LEU A 83 -33.70 -58.14 -15.89
CA LEU A 83 -34.86 -58.48 -16.73
C LEU A 83 -34.54 -58.48 -18.24
N LEU A 84 -33.75 -57.52 -18.73
CA LEU A 84 -33.44 -57.37 -20.17
C LEU A 84 -32.02 -57.79 -20.56
N GLY A 85 -31.09 -57.92 -19.61
CA GLY A 85 -29.72 -58.36 -19.85
C GLY A 85 -28.77 -57.30 -20.41
N ASP A 86 -29.28 -56.09 -20.67
CA ASP A 86 -28.54 -54.90 -21.12
C ASP A 86 -27.68 -54.30 -20.01
N THR A 87 -26.57 -53.65 -20.40
CA THR A 87 -25.63 -52.98 -19.49
C THR A 87 -25.69 -51.47 -19.67
N TYR A 88 -26.05 -50.75 -18.61
CA TYR A 88 -26.11 -49.29 -18.58
C TYR A 88 -24.91 -48.71 -17.84
N SER A 89 -24.36 -47.59 -18.33
CA SER A 89 -23.16 -46.96 -17.76
C SER A 89 -23.47 -45.57 -17.22
N PHE A 90 -23.13 -45.32 -15.96
CA PHE A 90 -23.36 -44.05 -15.29
C PHE A 90 -22.04 -43.41 -14.86
N PHE A 91 -21.93 -42.09 -15.01
CA PHE A 91 -20.87 -41.32 -14.37
C PHE A 91 -21.16 -41.23 -12.88
N GLN A 92 -20.18 -41.57 -12.03
CA GLN A 92 -20.36 -41.62 -10.59
C GLN A 92 -19.58 -40.48 -9.91
N TYR A 93 -20.22 -39.80 -8.95
CA TYR A 93 -19.56 -38.83 -8.06
C TYR A 93 -20.00 -39.03 -6.61
N THR A 94 -19.31 -38.40 -5.65
CA THR A 94 -19.61 -38.51 -4.22
C THR A 94 -19.71 -37.14 -3.56
N THR A 95 -20.56 -37.02 -2.54
CA THR A 95 -20.68 -35.82 -1.68
C THR A 95 -20.57 -36.21 -0.20
N GLY A 96 -19.95 -35.34 0.62
CA GLY A 96 -19.79 -35.54 2.08
C GLY A 96 -18.45 -35.01 2.62
N PRO A 97 -18.27 -34.89 3.96
CA PRO A 97 -17.01 -34.49 4.58
C PRO A 97 -15.98 -35.63 4.61
N ALA A 98 -14.68 -35.30 4.51
CA ALA A 98 -13.53 -36.21 4.47
C ALA A 98 -13.50 -37.34 5.54
N ALA A 99 -14.08 -37.07 6.71
CA ALA A 99 -14.09 -37.96 7.86
C ALA A 99 -15.46 -38.65 8.11
N GLY A 100 -16.41 -38.54 7.17
CA GLY A 100 -17.79 -39.01 7.33
C GLY A 100 -18.30 -39.94 6.22
N PRO A 101 -19.56 -40.42 6.31
CA PRO A 101 -20.14 -41.29 5.29
C PRO A 101 -20.36 -40.53 3.97
N HIS A 102 -19.68 -40.95 2.91
CA HIS A 102 -19.85 -40.40 1.57
C HIS A 102 -21.16 -40.88 0.94
N THR A 103 -21.92 -39.96 0.35
CA THR A 103 -23.09 -40.28 -0.45
C THR A 103 -22.70 -40.36 -1.92
N ARG A 104 -22.99 -41.49 -2.55
CA ARG A 104 -22.72 -41.74 -3.96
C ARG A 104 -23.90 -41.28 -4.83
N HIS A 105 -23.59 -40.59 -5.91
CA HIS A 105 -24.54 -40.07 -6.89
C HIS A 105 -24.12 -40.48 -8.30
N PHE A 106 -25.07 -40.41 -9.23
CA PHE A 106 -24.94 -40.90 -10.59
C PHE A 106 -25.45 -39.88 -11.61
N VAL A 107 -24.83 -39.87 -12.79
CA VAL A 107 -25.30 -39.10 -13.94
C VAL A 107 -25.43 -40.04 -15.13
N SER A 108 -26.63 -40.10 -15.71
CA SER A 108 -26.88 -40.86 -16.92
C SER A 108 -26.58 -40.04 -18.18
N ALA A 109 -25.93 -40.67 -19.15
CA ALA A 109 -25.76 -40.11 -20.49
C ALA A 109 -27.05 -40.18 -21.33
N VAL A 110 -28.03 -41.00 -20.97
CA VAL A 110 -29.27 -41.17 -21.75
C VAL A 110 -30.48 -40.97 -20.85
N ALA A 111 -31.41 -40.13 -21.32
CA ALA A 111 -32.58 -39.74 -20.56
C ALA A 111 -33.42 -40.96 -20.14
N GLY A 112 -33.78 -41.00 -18.86
CA GLY A 112 -34.63 -42.06 -18.29
C GLY A 112 -33.89 -43.33 -17.85
N GLU A 113 -32.58 -43.46 -18.11
CA GLU A 113 -31.84 -44.66 -17.67
C GLU A 113 -31.61 -44.72 -16.15
N CYS A 114 -31.72 -43.59 -15.45
CA CYS A 114 -31.73 -43.57 -13.99
C CYS A 114 -32.83 -44.47 -13.38
N GLY A 115 -33.92 -44.72 -14.13
CA GLY A 115 -35.01 -45.61 -13.70
C GLY A 115 -34.66 -47.11 -13.70
N TYR A 116 -33.53 -47.50 -14.31
CA TYR A 116 -33.03 -48.88 -14.29
C TYR A 116 -32.12 -49.17 -13.09
N LEU A 117 -31.72 -48.15 -12.33
CA LEU A 117 -31.01 -48.37 -11.07
C LEU A 117 -31.98 -48.83 -9.97
N PRO A 118 -31.52 -49.63 -8.98
CA PRO A 118 -32.27 -49.90 -7.76
C PRO A 118 -32.81 -48.60 -7.12
N ASN A 119 -34.01 -48.64 -6.52
CA ASN A 119 -34.73 -47.45 -6.04
C ASN A 119 -33.87 -46.53 -5.14
N ASP A 120 -32.95 -47.09 -4.35
CA ASP A 120 -32.04 -46.34 -3.46
C ASP A 120 -30.90 -45.63 -4.21
N LEU A 121 -30.55 -46.08 -5.41
CA LEU A 121 -29.55 -45.47 -6.30
C LEU A 121 -30.22 -44.55 -7.34
N ALA A 122 -31.41 -44.92 -7.84
CA ALA A 122 -32.21 -44.10 -8.75
C ALA A 122 -32.56 -42.73 -8.15
N ALA A 123 -32.84 -42.68 -6.84
CA ALA A 123 -33.09 -41.43 -6.12
C ALA A 123 -31.87 -40.49 -6.05
N ARG A 124 -30.67 -40.97 -6.42
CA ARG A 124 -29.40 -40.25 -6.44
C ARG A 124 -28.81 -40.17 -7.85
N CYS A 125 -29.64 -40.36 -8.86
CA CYS A 125 -29.26 -40.33 -10.28
C CYS A 125 -30.00 -39.20 -11.01
N VAL A 126 -29.28 -38.45 -11.84
CA VAL A 126 -29.87 -37.43 -12.73
C VAL A 126 -29.44 -37.63 -14.18
N ASP A 127 -30.22 -37.13 -15.13
CA ASP A 127 -29.85 -37.18 -16.54
C ASP A 127 -28.85 -36.06 -16.90
N GLN A 128 -27.97 -36.28 -17.89
CA GLN A 128 -27.00 -35.28 -18.34
C GLN A 128 -27.62 -33.94 -18.81
N ALA A 129 -28.91 -33.96 -19.17
CA ALA A 129 -29.65 -32.77 -19.58
C ALA A 129 -30.27 -32.01 -18.40
N ASP A 130 -30.18 -32.55 -17.19
CA ASP A 130 -30.68 -31.89 -15.98
C ASP A 130 -30.00 -30.53 -15.79
N THR A 131 -30.80 -29.53 -15.41
CA THR A 131 -30.37 -28.16 -15.11
C THR A 131 -30.94 -27.69 -13.78
N SER A 132 -31.48 -28.61 -12.99
CA SER A 132 -32.31 -28.34 -11.81
C SER A 132 -31.55 -27.72 -10.64
N GLY A 133 -30.21 -27.76 -10.66
CA GLY A 133 -29.38 -27.38 -9.53
C GLY A 133 -28.88 -28.55 -8.68
N VAL A 134 -29.36 -29.77 -8.95
CA VAL A 134 -29.11 -30.95 -8.09
C VAL A 134 -27.68 -31.50 -8.23
N ALA A 135 -27.14 -31.57 -9.45
CA ALA A 135 -25.79 -32.10 -9.71
C ALA A 135 -24.85 -31.12 -10.44
N ALA A 136 -25.36 -29.93 -10.76
CA ALA A 136 -24.64 -28.82 -11.37
C ALA A 136 -25.32 -27.51 -10.96
N PRO A 137 -24.66 -26.34 -11.08
CA PRO A 137 -25.30 -25.06 -10.82
C PRO A 137 -26.62 -24.90 -11.59
N PRO A 138 -27.66 -24.27 -11.00
CA PRO A 138 -28.94 -24.05 -11.66
C PRO A 138 -28.77 -23.42 -13.04
N GLY A 139 -29.43 -24.00 -14.06
CA GLY A 139 -29.35 -23.53 -15.44
C GLY A 139 -28.17 -24.08 -16.26
N VAL A 140 -27.22 -24.79 -15.64
CA VAL A 140 -26.13 -25.47 -16.34
C VAL A 140 -26.45 -26.96 -16.49
N ARG A 141 -26.22 -27.50 -17.69
CA ARG A 141 -26.45 -28.93 -17.94
C ARG A 141 -25.44 -29.75 -17.15
N VAL A 142 -25.92 -30.77 -16.43
CA VAL A 142 -25.04 -31.66 -15.65
C VAL A 142 -23.96 -32.31 -16.53
N GLY A 143 -24.28 -32.71 -17.77
CA GLY A 143 -23.30 -33.25 -18.70
C GLY A 143 -22.20 -32.25 -19.10
N GLU A 144 -22.54 -30.97 -19.21
CA GLU A 144 -21.56 -29.90 -19.48
C GLU A 144 -20.67 -29.66 -18.26
N ASN A 145 -21.24 -29.66 -17.05
CA ASN A 145 -20.48 -29.54 -15.81
C ASN A 145 -19.49 -30.70 -15.61
N VAL A 146 -19.93 -31.95 -15.87
CA VAL A 146 -19.06 -33.14 -15.83
C VAL A 146 -17.94 -33.05 -16.86
N ALA A 147 -18.24 -32.61 -18.09
CA ALA A 147 -17.24 -32.44 -19.13
C ALA A 147 -16.20 -31.36 -18.76
N ASN A 148 -16.63 -30.25 -18.17
CA ASN A 148 -15.73 -29.18 -17.71
C ASN A 148 -14.87 -29.64 -16.52
N TRP A 149 -15.44 -30.34 -15.55
CA TRP A 149 -14.68 -30.95 -14.46
C TRP A 149 -13.64 -31.94 -15.00
N PHE A 150 -14.02 -32.77 -15.97
CA PHE A 150 -13.09 -33.70 -16.59
C PHE A 150 -12.02 -33.00 -17.41
N ALA A 151 -12.32 -31.92 -18.13
CA ALA A 151 -11.30 -31.19 -18.89
C ALA A 151 -10.27 -30.50 -17.98
N TYR A 152 -10.70 -29.95 -16.83
CA TYR A 152 -9.91 -28.97 -16.08
C TYR A 152 -9.56 -29.38 -14.63
N HIS A 153 -10.20 -30.40 -14.05
CA HIS A 153 -10.14 -30.66 -12.59
C HIS A 153 -9.93 -32.11 -12.18
N HIS A 154 -10.16 -33.11 -13.04
CA HIS A 154 -10.14 -34.53 -12.64
C HIS A 154 -8.80 -35.07 -12.14
N THR A 155 -7.71 -34.31 -12.27
CA THR A 155 -6.42 -34.64 -11.64
C THR A 155 -5.91 -33.45 -10.84
N ARG A 156 -5.05 -33.72 -9.83
CA ARG A 156 -4.36 -32.66 -9.07
C ARG A 156 -3.55 -31.74 -9.99
N MET A 157 -2.92 -32.27 -11.05
CA MET A 157 -2.16 -31.46 -12.00
C MET A 157 -3.07 -30.54 -12.83
N LEU A 158 -4.23 -31.02 -13.31
CA LEU A 158 -5.18 -30.17 -14.03
C LEU A 158 -5.76 -29.09 -13.13
N THR A 159 -6.09 -29.44 -11.88
CA THR A 159 -6.55 -28.46 -10.89
C THR A 159 -5.47 -27.41 -10.61
N ALA A 160 -4.20 -27.81 -10.44
CA ALA A 160 -3.09 -26.88 -10.24
C ALA A 160 -2.85 -25.98 -11.48
N LYS A 161 -2.93 -26.53 -12.69
CA LYS A 161 -2.84 -25.75 -13.95
C LYS A 161 -3.96 -24.72 -14.02
N THR A 162 -5.21 -25.15 -13.81
CA THR A 162 -6.38 -24.28 -13.85
C THR A 162 -6.30 -23.19 -12.78
N GLY A 163 -5.89 -23.57 -11.57
CA GLY A 163 -5.71 -22.66 -10.46
C GLY A 163 -4.61 -21.62 -10.71
N MET A 164 -3.49 -22.04 -11.29
CA MET A 164 -2.40 -21.15 -11.69
C MET A 164 -2.82 -20.22 -12.83
N MET A 165 -3.56 -20.73 -13.82
CA MET A 165 -4.14 -19.92 -14.89
C MET A 165 -5.11 -18.85 -14.37
N ARG A 166 -5.97 -19.21 -13.41
CA ARG A 166 -6.89 -18.25 -12.76
C ARG A 166 -6.18 -17.25 -11.85
N ALA A 167 -5.14 -17.67 -11.13
CA ALA A 167 -4.37 -16.76 -10.29
C ALA A 167 -3.61 -15.73 -11.15
N PHE A 168 -2.93 -16.19 -12.21
CA PHE A 168 -2.09 -15.35 -13.06
C PHE A 168 -2.85 -14.63 -14.19
N SER A 169 -4.14 -14.91 -14.42
CA SER A 169 -4.94 -14.21 -15.44
C SER A 169 -5.13 -12.72 -15.15
N GLN A 170 -5.06 -12.35 -13.88
CA GLN A 170 -5.16 -10.98 -13.36
C GLN A 170 -3.84 -10.53 -12.71
N PHE A 171 -2.71 -11.05 -13.17
CA PHE A 171 -1.40 -10.68 -12.64
C PHE A 171 -0.92 -9.36 -13.23
N ASN A 172 -0.34 -8.50 -12.40
CA ASN A 172 0.22 -7.22 -12.81
C ASN A 172 1.33 -7.42 -13.88
N PRO A 173 1.23 -6.78 -15.06
CA PRO A 173 2.22 -6.94 -16.12
C PRO A 173 3.62 -6.41 -15.78
N ASN A 174 3.73 -5.55 -14.76
CA ASN A 174 4.98 -4.94 -14.31
C ASN A 174 5.79 -5.88 -13.41
N TYR A 175 5.18 -6.93 -12.88
CA TYR A 175 5.93 -7.99 -12.20
C TYR A 175 6.70 -8.82 -13.22
N ARG A 176 7.79 -9.43 -12.75
CA ARG A 176 8.62 -10.29 -13.56
C ARG A 176 8.40 -11.74 -13.18
N VAL A 177 8.19 -12.59 -14.18
CA VAL A 177 7.89 -14.00 -13.95
C VAL A 177 8.93 -14.86 -14.65
N GLY A 178 9.57 -15.72 -13.87
CA GLY A 178 10.28 -16.89 -14.36
C GLY A 178 9.42 -18.13 -14.11
N PHE A 179 9.62 -19.19 -14.88
CA PHE A 179 8.87 -20.42 -14.68
C PHE A 179 9.67 -21.65 -15.10
N GLY A 180 9.41 -22.78 -14.45
CA GLY A 180 10.13 -24.02 -14.68
C GLY A 180 9.37 -25.19 -14.06
N SER A 181 9.71 -26.41 -14.48
CA SER A 181 9.08 -27.62 -13.94
C SER A 181 10.05 -28.39 -13.06
N THR A 182 9.50 -29.10 -12.07
CA THR A 182 10.26 -29.90 -11.11
C THR A 182 10.91 -31.13 -11.73
N ASN A 183 10.38 -31.65 -12.85
CA ASN A 183 10.77 -32.94 -13.44
C ASN A 183 10.82 -33.00 -14.98
N ASN A 184 10.60 -31.90 -15.71
CA ASN A 184 10.39 -31.95 -17.15
C ASN A 184 11.00 -30.75 -17.93
N SER A 185 12.32 -30.71 -18.07
CA SER A 185 13.04 -29.70 -18.88
C SER A 185 12.84 -29.84 -20.39
N ARG A 186 12.46 -31.02 -20.90
CA ARG A 186 12.30 -31.25 -22.36
C ARG A 186 11.11 -30.50 -22.95
N LEU A 187 10.05 -30.27 -22.16
CA LEU A 187 8.90 -29.47 -22.60
C LEU A 187 9.22 -28.00 -22.78
N LEU A 188 10.11 -27.44 -21.93
CA LEU A 188 10.63 -26.11 -22.19
C LEU A 188 11.29 -26.13 -23.57
N TRP A 189 12.12 -27.14 -23.91
CA TRP A 189 12.80 -27.29 -25.21
C TRP A 189 11.88 -27.25 -26.44
N SER A 190 10.62 -27.70 -26.32
CA SER A 190 9.62 -27.56 -27.39
C SER A 190 8.97 -26.17 -27.48
N VAL A 191 9.06 -25.36 -26.42
CA VAL A 191 8.65 -23.95 -26.37
C VAL A 191 9.85 -23.01 -26.67
N LEU A 192 11.09 -23.52 -26.65
CA LEU A 192 12.36 -22.79 -26.51
C LEU A 192 12.89 -21.95 -27.67
N ASN A 193 12.31 -21.97 -28.86
CA ASN A 193 12.89 -21.13 -29.91
C ASN A 193 12.86 -19.63 -29.56
N ASP A 194 12.02 -19.20 -28.60
CA ASP A 194 11.83 -17.79 -28.22
C ASP A 194 11.89 -17.50 -26.69
N VAL A 195 12.42 -18.41 -25.84
CA VAL A 195 12.49 -18.20 -24.37
C VAL A 195 13.93 -18.26 -23.83
N PRO A 196 14.47 -17.15 -23.26
CA PRO A 196 15.77 -17.16 -22.60
C PRO A 196 15.78 -18.09 -21.37
N LEU A 197 16.74 -19.01 -21.29
CA LEU A 197 16.86 -19.98 -20.20
C LEU A 197 18.06 -19.74 -19.28
N TYR A 198 17.88 -20.05 -18.01
CA TYR A 198 18.96 -20.29 -17.06
C TYR A 198 19.14 -21.80 -16.86
N LEU A 199 20.35 -22.30 -17.12
CA LEU A 199 20.69 -23.73 -17.09
C LEU A 199 21.50 -24.14 -15.84
N GLY A 200 21.77 -23.20 -14.93
CA GLY A 200 22.67 -23.40 -13.79
C GLY A 200 24.13 -23.09 -14.09
N ASP A 201 24.94 -22.93 -13.05
CA ASP A 201 26.40 -22.74 -13.16
C ASP A 201 27.11 -24.03 -13.63
N ASP A 202 28.36 -23.90 -14.09
CA ASP A 202 29.18 -24.95 -14.76
C ASP A 202 29.33 -26.28 -13.98
N LEU A 203 29.10 -26.26 -12.67
CA LEU A 203 29.11 -27.44 -11.80
C LEU A 203 27.80 -28.27 -11.85
N PHE A 204 26.71 -27.69 -12.37
CA PHE A 204 25.38 -28.31 -12.48
C PHE A 204 25.11 -28.87 -13.88
N THR A 205 25.69 -28.24 -14.92
CA THR A 205 25.62 -28.64 -16.33
C THR A 205 26.24 -30.01 -16.60
N ALA A 206 27.19 -30.46 -15.78
CA ALA A 206 27.88 -31.73 -15.99
C ALA A 206 26.97 -32.98 -15.80
N LEU A 207 25.78 -32.88 -15.17
CA LEU A 207 25.06 -34.08 -14.72
C LEU A 207 23.53 -34.16 -14.95
N SER A 208 22.81 -33.18 -15.52
CA SER A 208 21.45 -33.51 -16.02
C SER A 208 20.84 -32.58 -17.06
N ASN A 209 20.50 -33.14 -18.23
CA ASN A 209 19.56 -32.56 -19.22
C ASN A 209 18.12 -32.44 -18.69
N ARG A 210 17.86 -32.17 -17.39
CA ARG A 210 16.56 -32.45 -16.73
C ARG A 210 15.86 -31.31 -15.99
N THR A 211 16.49 -30.15 -15.71
CA THR A 211 15.78 -28.96 -15.16
C THR A 211 16.25 -27.68 -15.84
N ALA A 212 15.32 -26.89 -16.38
CA ALA A 212 15.58 -25.60 -17.00
C ALA A 212 14.61 -24.56 -16.41
N LEU A 213 15.09 -23.35 -16.18
CA LEU A 213 14.31 -22.23 -15.67
C LEU A 213 14.20 -21.18 -16.77
N ALA A 214 12.97 -20.82 -17.16
CA ALA A 214 12.75 -19.62 -17.94
C ALA A 214 13.16 -18.42 -17.09
N ARG A 215 14.09 -17.61 -17.61
CA ARG A 215 14.58 -16.39 -16.94
C ARG A 215 13.40 -15.45 -16.64
N VAL A 216 13.52 -14.68 -15.57
CA VAL A 216 12.49 -13.68 -15.23
C VAL A 216 12.42 -12.64 -16.34
N ARG A 217 11.21 -12.32 -16.78
CA ARG A 217 10.92 -11.27 -17.76
C ARG A 217 9.65 -10.54 -17.34
N PRO A 218 9.47 -9.27 -17.74
CA PRO A 218 8.21 -8.57 -17.55
C PRO A 218 7.03 -9.46 -17.96
N TRP A 219 6.00 -9.54 -17.12
CA TRP A 219 4.91 -10.49 -17.30
C TRP A 219 4.19 -10.27 -18.63
N ARG A 220 4.06 -9.01 -19.09
CA ARG A 220 3.57 -8.65 -20.43
C ARG A 220 4.24 -9.44 -21.56
N ASP A 221 5.54 -9.70 -21.47
CA ASP A 221 6.34 -10.41 -22.48
C ASP A 221 6.37 -11.93 -22.27
N GLN A 222 6.01 -12.37 -21.06
CA GLN A 222 6.18 -13.74 -20.60
C GLN A 222 4.85 -14.52 -20.53
N LYS A 223 3.71 -13.82 -20.41
CA LYS A 223 2.36 -14.37 -20.24
C LYS A 223 2.00 -15.44 -21.26
N ALA A 224 2.15 -15.15 -22.56
CA ALA A 224 1.84 -16.12 -23.61
C ALA A 224 2.72 -17.39 -23.56
N LYS A 225 4.00 -17.23 -23.18
CA LYS A 225 4.96 -18.33 -23.04
C LYS A 225 4.61 -19.19 -21.83
N PHE A 226 4.24 -18.56 -20.71
CA PHE A 226 3.79 -19.24 -19.50
C PHE A 226 2.50 -20.04 -19.73
N TRP A 227 1.50 -19.48 -20.43
CA TRP A 227 0.28 -20.20 -20.78
C TRP A 227 0.53 -21.43 -21.63
N ARG A 228 1.34 -21.27 -22.68
CA ARG A 228 1.72 -22.39 -23.53
C ARG A 228 2.50 -23.45 -22.76
N TRP A 229 3.39 -23.04 -21.85
CA TRP A 229 4.12 -23.97 -20.99
C TRP A 229 3.18 -24.76 -20.08
N LEU A 230 2.28 -24.08 -19.35
CA LEU A 230 1.30 -24.72 -18.47
C LEU A 230 0.38 -25.68 -19.23
N GLU A 231 -0.10 -25.30 -20.42
CA GLU A 231 -0.91 -26.15 -21.28
C GLU A 231 -0.18 -27.46 -21.60
N LEU A 232 1.08 -27.37 -22.04
CA LEU A 232 1.89 -28.51 -22.48
C LEU A 232 2.44 -29.38 -21.34
N LEU A 233 2.40 -28.94 -20.08
CA LEU A 233 2.90 -29.72 -18.94
C LEU A 233 2.25 -31.12 -18.85
N GLN A 234 3.06 -32.17 -18.77
CA GLN A 234 2.58 -33.54 -18.60
C GLN A 234 3.24 -34.18 -17.38
N PRO A 235 2.58 -35.15 -16.71
CA PRO A 235 3.20 -35.89 -15.61
C PRO A 235 4.43 -36.64 -16.13
N ASN A 236 5.57 -36.51 -15.45
CA ASN A 236 6.81 -37.15 -15.86
C ASN A 236 7.48 -37.88 -14.70
N GLY A 237 7.27 -39.20 -14.64
CA GLY A 237 7.85 -40.10 -13.64
C GLY A 237 7.12 -40.10 -12.29
N PRO A 238 7.41 -41.09 -11.42
CA PRO A 238 6.68 -41.31 -10.16
C PRO A 238 7.19 -40.46 -8.97
N THR A 239 8.22 -39.63 -9.16
CA THR A 239 8.93 -38.94 -8.07
C THR A 239 8.82 -37.43 -8.21
N THR A 240 8.39 -36.70 -7.18
CA THR A 240 8.42 -35.23 -7.16
C THR A 240 9.72 -34.71 -6.54
N ARG A 241 10.51 -33.97 -7.31
CA ARG A 241 11.87 -33.53 -6.99
C ARG A 241 11.90 -32.03 -6.69
N LEU A 242 11.76 -31.64 -5.42
CA LEU A 242 11.57 -30.22 -5.06
C LEU A 242 12.87 -29.45 -4.74
N ARG A 243 13.89 -30.11 -4.15
CA ARG A 243 15.15 -29.42 -3.78
C ARG A 243 15.91 -28.87 -4.97
N ARG A 244 16.00 -29.64 -6.07
CA ARG A 244 16.72 -29.23 -7.29
C ARG A 244 16.18 -27.95 -7.94
N PRO A 245 14.87 -27.85 -8.24
CA PRO A 245 14.32 -26.62 -8.82
C PRO A 245 14.48 -25.43 -7.86
N LEU A 246 14.33 -25.63 -6.55
CA LEU A 246 14.53 -24.55 -5.57
C LEU A 246 15.99 -24.04 -5.56
N ILE A 247 16.97 -24.96 -5.59
CA ILE A 247 18.40 -24.63 -5.75
C ILE A 247 18.66 -23.87 -7.06
N GLN A 248 18.01 -24.26 -8.15
CA GLN A 248 18.18 -23.60 -9.44
C GLN A 248 17.66 -22.15 -9.43
N VAL A 249 16.53 -21.90 -8.76
CA VAL A 249 15.99 -20.55 -8.59
C VAL A 249 16.91 -19.72 -7.70
N GLY A 250 17.33 -20.25 -6.54
CA GLY A 250 18.26 -19.56 -5.66
C GLY A 250 19.62 -19.26 -6.32
N GLY A 251 20.14 -20.19 -7.14
CA GLY A 251 21.34 -19.96 -7.96
C GLY A 251 21.14 -18.87 -9.02
N TYR A 252 19.96 -18.81 -9.65
CA TYR A 252 19.62 -17.75 -10.59
C TYR A 252 19.60 -16.37 -9.94
N TYR A 253 19.05 -16.25 -8.72
CA TYR A 253 19.04 -14.99 -7.97
C TYR A 253 20.43 -14.48 -7.56
N ARG A 254 21.46 -15.31 -7.61
CA ARG A 254 22.85 -14.88 -7.43
C ARG A 254 23.48 -14.24 -8.67
N THR A 255 22.80 -14.28 -9.82
CA THR A 255 23.29 -13.67 -11.06
C THR A 255 22.85 -12.21 -11.17
N ASP A 256 23.39 -11.44 -12.12
CA ASP A 256 23.00 -10.04 -12.33
C ASP A 256 21.57 -9.87 -12.86
N GLU A 257 21.13 -10.74 -13.77
CA GLU A 257 19.93 -10.54 -14.59
C GLU A 257 18.64 -10.30 -13.79
N PRO A 258 18.33 -11.03 -12.70
CA PRO A 258 17.11 -10.77 -11.92
C PRO A 258 16.98 -9.33 -11.40
N TRP A 259 18.12 -8.69 -11.15
CA TRP A 259 18.24 -7.36 -10.53
C TRP A 259 18.35 -6.24 -11.56
N GLN A 260 18.65 -6.56 -12.82
CA GLN A 260 18.78 -5.58 -13.89
C GLN A 260 17.44 -4.96 -14.28
N ALA A 261 17.42 -3.68 -14.63
CA ALA A 261 16.31 -2.97 -15.24
C ALA A 261 15.97 -3.59 -16.60
N MET A 262 14.68 -3.74 -16.92
CA MET A 262 14.21 -4.38 -18.16
C MET A 262 12.97 -3.70 -18.72
N GLY A 263 12.82 -3.77 -20.05
CA GLY A 263 11.64 -3.23 -20.74
C GLY A 263 11.60 -1.72 -20.64
N ASP A 264 10.48 -1.20 -20.13
CA ASP A 264 10.22 0.23 -19.98
C ASP A 264 10.56 0.75 -18.57
N GLU A 265 11.20 -0.09 -17.74
CA GLU A 265 11.66 0.36 -16.42
C GLU A 265 12.71 1.48 -16.54
N PRO A 266 12.71 2.47 -15.64
CA PRO A 266 13.76 3.49 -15.59
C PRO A 266 15.16 2.86 -15.59
N GLY A 267 16.06 3.32 -16.47
CA GLY A 267 17.43 2.80 -16.56
C GLY A 267 17.60 1.47 -17.29
N ALA A 268 16.57 0.96 -17.98
CA ALA A 268 16.65 -0.26 -18.80
C ALA A 268 17.68 -0.16 -19.95
N THR A 269 17.97 1.04 -20.46
CA THR A 269 18.96 1.26 -21.52
C THR A 269 20.41 1.11 -21.06
N ASP A 270 20.67 1.28 -19.77
CA ASP A 270 22.03 1.35 -19.21
C ASP A 270 22.37 0.13 -18.34
N ALA A 271 21.55 -0.93 -18.42
CA ALA A 271 21.69 -2.16 -17.63
C ALA A 271 21.78 -1.93 -16.11
N ARG A 272 21.09 -0.89 -15.61
CA ARG A 272 21.02 -0.54 -14.18
C ARG A 272 20.54 -1.73 -13.35
N ARG A 273 21.00 -1.89 -12.12
CA ARG A 273 20.57 -2.94 -11.18
C ARG A 273 19.87 -2.29 -9.98
N PHE A 274 18.79 -2.91 -9.52
CA PHE A 274 17.96 -2.40 -8.42
C PHE A 274 18.21 -3.19 -7.13
N SER A 275 18.73 -2.51 -6.11
CA SER A 275 19.07 -3.06 -4.78
C SER A 275 17.83 -3.46 -3.97
N CYS A 276 16.74 -2.70 -4.07
CA CYS A 276 15.47 -2.96 -3.39
C CYS A 276 14.62 -4.11 -3.95
N ARG A 277 15.03 -4.74 -5.05
CA ARG A 277 14.14 -5.66 -5.75
C ARG A 277 13.86 -6.89 -4.89
N GLN A 278 12.60 -7.15 -4.57
CA GLN A 278 12.25 -8.39 -3.86
C GLN A 278 12.29 -9.60 -4.81
N SER A 279 12.57 -10.79 -4.26
CA SER A 279 12.72 -12.01 -5.03
C SER A 279 11.99 -13.19 -4.36
N TYR A 280 11.08 -13.83 -5.10
CA TYR A 280 10.15 -14.81 -4.57
C TYR A 280 10.13 -16.09 -5.41
N SER A 281 10.00 -17.24 -4.73
CA SER A 281 9.78 -18.55 -5.36
C SER A 281 8.47 -19.17 -4.92
N ILE A 282 7.56 -19.44 -5.87
CA ILE A 282 6.33 -20.21 -5.62
C ILE A 282 6.58 -21.66 -6.00
N LEU A 283 6.66 -22.53 -4.99
CA LEU A 283 6.90 -23.96 -5.14
C LEU A 283 5.62 -24.76 -4.95
N ALA A 284 4.94 -25.07 -6.04
CA ALA A 284 3.69 -25.85 -6.04
C ALA A 284 3.92 -27.35 -6.26
N THR A 285 3.25 -28.19 -5.46
CA THR A 285 3.31 -29.65 -5.55
C THR A 285 1.99 -30.33 -5.17
N SER A 286 1.84 -31.60 -5.56
CA SER A 286 0.73 -32.46 -5.14
C SER A 286 0.89 -32.97 -3.69
N SER A 287 1.46 -32.15 -2.81
CA SER A 287 1.81 -32.33 -1.39
C SER A 287 2.95 -33.29 -1.01
N MET A 288 3.27 -34.31 -1.81
CA MET A 288 4.37 -35.24 -1.51
C MET A 288 5.62 -34.97 -2.35
N TRP A 289 6.80 -35.02 -1.73
CA TRP A 289 8.09 -34.96 -2.43
C TRP A 289 9.04 -36.07 -1.99
N GLN A 290 9.95 -36.48 -2.89
CA GLN A 290 10.92 -37.56 -2.65
C GLN A 290 12.35 -37.08 -2.91
N GLY A 291 13.29 -37.64 -2.15
CA GLY A 291 14.70 -37.27 -2.22
C GLY A 291 15.36 -37.57 -3.56
N ASP A 292 15.79 -36.54 -4.27
CA ASP A 292 16.85 -36.68 -5.27
C ASP A 292 18.16 -37.10 -4.61
N LEU A 293 18.87 -38.04 -5.23
CA LEU A 293 20.32 -38.18 -5.06
C LEU A 293 20.98 -37.22 -6.07
N PRO A 294 21.41 -36.00 -5.71
CA PRO A 294 22.54 -35.39 -6.39
C PRO A 294 23.82 -36.03 -5.84
N THR A 295 24.79 -36.22 -6.71
CA THR A 295 26.17 -36.55 -6.35
C THR A 295 26.72 -35.49 -5.38
N PHE A 296 26.85 -35.88 -4.10
CA PHE A 296 27.83 -35.53 -3.05
C PHE A 296 28.57 -34.17 -2.99
N SER A 297 28.35 -33.13 -3.82
CA SER A 297 29.18 -31.91 -3.76
C SER A 297 28.46 -30.59 -3.46
N PHE A 298 27.16 -30.45 -3.77
CA PHE A 298 26.43 -29.19 -3.51
C PHE A 298 25.48 -29.24 -2.31
N LEU A 299 24.71 -30.34 -2.12
CA LEU A 299 23.90 -30.48 -0.90
C LEU A 299 24.77 -30.54 0.36
N ASP A 300 25.97 -31.13 0.26
CA ASP A 300 26.95 -31.12 1.36
C ASP A 300 27.46 -29.70 1.69
N ARG A 301 27.37 -28.75 0.74
CA ARG A 301 27.70 -27.33 0.97
C ARG A 301 26.57 -26.54 1.62
N ILE A 302 25.31 -26.84 1.28
CA ILE A 302 24.15 -26.26 1.98
C ILE A 302 24.11 -26.77 3.42
N GLY A 303 24.31 -28.08 3.59
CA GLY A 303 24.33 -28.72 4.89
C GLY A 303 22.99 -28.61 5.62
N ASP A 304 23.06 -28.70 6.93
CA ASP A 304 21.99 -28.33 7.87
C ASP A 304 22.08 -26.81 8.06
N ALA A 305 21.28 -26.09 7.27
CA ALA A 305 21.37 -24.66 7.13
C ALA A 305 20.58 -23.94 8.23
N ASP A 306 19.48 -24.50 8.72
CA ASP A 306 18.71 -23.86 9.78
C ASP A 306 19.32 -24.06 11.18
N ALA A 307 20.14 -25.08 11.41
CA ALA A 307 20.87 -25.26 12.67
C ALA A 307 22.14 -24.39 12.83
N ARG A 308 22.42 -23.46 11.92
CA ARG A 308 23.62 -22.60 11.96
C ARG A 308 23.27 -21.14 11.68
N ALA A 309 23.77 -20.23 12.52
CA ALA A 309 23.81 -18.80 12.20
C ALA A 309 24.44 -18.59 10.81
N GLY A 310 23.90 -17.65 10.01
CA GLY A 310 24.34 -17.39 8.63
C GLY A 310 25.85 -17.09 8.52
N ALA A 311 26.42 -17.30 7.33
CA ALA A 311 27.76 -16.83 6.99
C ALA A 311 27.66 -16.12 5.64
N ARG A 312 28.10 -14.86 5.55
CA ARG A 312 28.21 -14.15 4.27
C ARG A 312 28.99 -15.04 3.29
N LEU A 313 28.49 -15.23 2.07
CA LEU A 313 29.18 -16.02 1.05
C LEU A 313 30.50 -15.31 0.67
N GLY A 314 31.58 -15.64 1.38
CA GLY A 314 32.92 -15.11 1.14
C GLY A 314 33.46 -14.08 2.14
N ALA A 315 32.87 -13.88 3.32
CA ALA A 315 33.46 -13.02 4.37
C ALA A 315 33.55 -13.71 5.75
N GLU A 316 34.63 -13.41 6.48
CA GLU A 316 34.92 -13.92 7.83
C GLU A 316 34.28 -13.06 8.95
N SER A 317 33.03 -12.60 8.79
CA SER A 317 32.30 -11.88 9.86
C SER A 317 31.54 -12.84 10.79
N ASP A 318 31.07 -12.35 11.94
CA ASP A 318 30.34 -13.08 13.00
C ASP A 318 28.95 -13.63 12.58
N GLY A 319 28.64 -13.59 11.29
CA GLY A 319 27.40 -14.07 10.69
C GLY A 319 26.30 -13.01 10.56
N SER A 320 26.59 -11.73 10.85
CA SER A 320 25.66 -10.64 10.57
C SER A 320 25.64 -10.24 9.10
N ILE A 321 24.50 -9.70 8.68
CA ILE A 321 24.34 -8.94 7.44
C ILE A 321 24.12 -7.49 7.84
N ASP A 322 24.89 -6.61 7.23
CA ASP A 322 24.84 -5.17 7.47
C ASP A 322 24.13 -4.50 6.29
N GLY A 323 23.31 -3.50 6.59
CA GLY A 323 22.53 -2.72 5.63
C GLY A 323 22.68 -1.22 5.86
N PRO A 324 21.98 -0.40 5.06
CA PRO A 324 21.87 1.03 5.30
C PRO A 324 21.30 1.35 6.70
N ASP A 325 21.50 2.59 7.16
CA ASP A 325 20.94 3.12 8.42
C ASP A 325 21.32 2.31 9.67
N ASP A 326 22.58 1.86 9.74
CA ASP A 326 23.12 1.00 10.81
C ASP A 326 22.33 -0.31 11.05
N ARG A 327 21.48 -0.72 10.09
CA ARG A 327 20.71 -1.96 10.20
C ARG A 327 21.64 -3.15 10.19
N ARG A 328 21.46 -4.02 11.18
CA ARG A 328 22.24 -5.24 11.32
C ARG A 328 21.33 -6.40 11.70
N TYR A 329 21.35 -7.45 10.89
CA TYR A 329 20.57 -8.66 11.15
C TYR A 329 21.47 -9.86 11.36
N ARG A 330 21.09 -10.73 12.29
CA ARG A 330 21.73 -12.02 12.50
C ARG A 330 20.68 -13.08 12.80
N TYR A 331 20.58 -14.07 11.91
CA TYR A 331 19.71 -15.22 12.12
C TYR A 331 20.06 -15.99 13.41
N ALA A 332 19.05 -16.22 14.24
CA ALA A 332 19.12 -17.06 15.43
C ALA A 332 18.72 -18.50 15.09
N ALA A 333 19.64 -19.44 15.26
CA ALA A 333 19.40 -20.86 15.00
C ALA A 333 18.62 -21.51 16.16
N GLU A 334 17.33 -21.21 16.25
CA GLU A 334 16.43 -21.70 17.29
C GLU A 334 15.02 -22.05 16.76
N PRO A 335 14.21 -22.81 17.53
CA PRO A 335 12.82 -23.06 17.17
C PRO A 335 12.02 -21.75 17.01
N PRO A 336 11.06 -21.69 16.07
CA PRO A 336 10.57 -22.80 15.25
C PRO A 336 11.38 -23.09 13.97
N PHE A 337 12.41 -22.28 13.67
CA PHE A 337 13.20 -22.40 12.44
C PHE A 337 14.18 -23.58 12.46
N ALA A 338 14.98 -23.71 13.51
CA ALA A 338 15.99 -24.76 13.63
C ALA A 338 15.43 -26.05 14.25
N GLU A 339 15.86 -27.21 13.75
CA GLU A 339 15.55 -28.49 14.39
C GLU A 339 16.48 -28.79 15.60
N ARG A 340 15.89 -29.16 16.75
CA ARG A 340 16.64 -29.27 18.01
C ARG A 340 17.41 -30.59 18.22
N ASN A 341 17.54 -31.46 17.20
CA ASN A 341 18.13 -32.79 17.40
C ASN A 341 19.05 -33.30 16.26
N PRO A 342 20.34 -32.91 16.27
CA PRO A 342 21.29 -33.23 15.19
C PRO A 342 21.76 -34.70 15.13
N SER A 343 21.23 -35.59 15.97
CA SER A 343 21.89 -36.87 16.28
C SER A 343 21.44 -38.12 15.50
N LEU A 344 20.57 -38.01 14.48
CA LEU A 344 20.19 -39.17 13.64
C LEU A 344 20.05 -38.93 12.13
N PHE A 345 20.45 -37.76 11.62
CA PHE A 345 20.39 -37.47 10.19
C PHE A 345 21.72 -37.79 9.49
N LEU A 346 21.74 -38.88 8.73
CA LEU A 346 22.80 -39.12 7.75
C LEU A 346 22.73 -38.05 6.65
N SER A 347 23.53 -36.99 6.79
CA SER A 347 24.19 -36.24 5.71
C SER A 347 23.34 -35.66 4.56
N ARG A 348 22.11 -35.17 4.76
CA ARG A 348 21.29 -34.61 3.65
C ARG A 348 20.44 -33.40 4.07
N SER A 349 20.63 -32.26 3.39
CA SER A 349 19.77 -31.07 3.51
C SER A 349 18.31 -31.38 3.17
N THR A 350 17.38 -30.98 4.04
CA THR A 350 15.93 -30.98 3.85
C THR A 350 15.48 -29.97 2.79
N LEU A 351 14.18 -29.84 2.52
CA LEU A 351 13.69 -28.73 1.71
C LEU A 351 13.76 -27.41 2.50
N ALA A 352 13.51 -27.47 3.81
CA ALA A 352 13.60 -26.33 4.71
C ALA A 352 15.02 -25.75 4.80
N ASP A 353 16.04 -26.60 4.76
CA ASP A 353 17.45 -26.19 4.68
C ASP A 353 17.76 -25.40 3.42
N VAL A 354 17.21 -25.82 2.27
CA VAL A 354 17.44 -25.13 1.00
C VAL A 354 16.78 -23.76 1.02
N ALA A 355 15.55 -23.67 1.54
CA ALA A 355 14.85 -22.39 1.68
C ALA A 355 15.62 -21.45 2.61
N MET A 356 15.99 -21.92 3.81
CA MET A 356 16.77 -21.14 4.78
C MET A 356 18.11 -20.67 4.21
N TYR A 357 18.83 -21.53 3.48
CA TYR A 357 20.12 -21.18 2.90
C TYR A 357 20.05 -19.99 1.92
N TYR A 358 19.02 -19.92 1.07
CA TYR A 358 18.89 -18.80 0.13
C TYR A 358 18.16 -17.59 0.72
N TRP A 359 17.53 -17.75 1.88
CA TRP A 359 16.97 -16.64 2.64
C TRP A 359 18.05 -15.95 3.49
N LYS A 360 18.76 -16.68 4.36
CA LYS A 360 19.69 -16.09 5.35
C LYS A 360 21.01 -15.54 4.78
N ASN A 361 21.30 -15.77 3.50
CA ASN A 361 22.56 -15.37 2.88
C ASN A 361 22.28 -14.27 1.85
N ASP A 362 23.08 -13.21 1.89
CA ASP A 362 23.12 -12.19 0.85
C ASP A 362 23.58 -12.80 -0.49
N LEU A 363 22.65 -12.84 -1.45
CA LEU A 363 22.83 -13.41 -2.78
C LEU A 363 23.56 -12.45 -3.73
N ARG A 364 23.63 -11.15 -3.41
CA ARG A 364 24.24 -10.09 -4.22
C ARG A 364 25.02 -9.10 -3.35
N PRO A 365 26.15 -9.52 -2.75
CA PRO A 365 26.97 -8.67 -1.89
C PRO A 365 27.64 -7.49 -2.62
N ASP A 366 27.46 -7.37 -3.93
CA ASP A 366 27.88 -6.23 -4.77
C ASP A 366 26.78 -5.17 -4.97
N LEU A 367 25.59 -5.37 -4.40
CA LEU A 367 24.51 -4.39 -4.33
C LEU A 367 24.32 -3.95 -2.87
N ASP A 368 23.79 -2.75 -2.69
CA ASP A 368 23.37 -2.31 -1.36
C ASP A 368 22.19 -3.15 -0.86
N ASN A 369 22.16 -3.46 0.43
CA ASN A 369 21.09 -4.24 1.05
C ASN A 369 19.87 -3.35 1.34
N ARG A 370 19.16 -2.95 0.27
CA ARG A 370 17.96 -2.08 0.32
C ARG A 370 16.66 -2.82 0.05
N VAL A 371 16.63 -4.15 0.13
CA VAL A 371 15.39 -4.92 -0.06
C VAL A 371 14.40 -4.53 1.05
N PRO A 372 13.14 -4.19 0.73
CA PRO A 372 12.15 -3.85 1.73
C PRO A 372 11.89 -5.03 2.67
N ALA A 373 12.23 -4.83 3.95
CA ALA A 373 11.89 -5.75 5.02
C ALA A 373 10.45 -5.51 5.52
N SER A 374 9.84 -6.54 6.10
CA SER A 374 8.53 -6.51 6.73
C SER A 374 8.54 -7.32 8.03
N ALA A 375 7.46 -7.26 8.82
CA ALA A 375 7.32 -8.12 9.99
C ALA A 375 7.23 -9.62 9.63
N ASP A 376 6.81 -9.95 8.41
CA ASP A 376 6.70 -11.33 7.92
C ASP A 376 8.03 -11.83 7.30
N ASP A 377 8.92 -10.92 6.88
CA ASP A 377 10.25 -11.21 6.31
C ASP A 377 11.23 -10.07 6.65
N PRO A 378 12.09 -10.20 7.67
CA PRO A 378 12.97 -9.13 8.14
C PRO A 378 14.17 -8.89 7.22
N ALA A 379 14.32 -9.66 6.15
CA ALA A 379 15.51 -9.62 5.32
C ALA A 379 15.57 -8.37 4.43
N PHE A 380 16.55 -7.50 4.71
CA PHE A 380 16.80 -6.30 3.92
C PHE A 380 17.88 -6.48 2.83
N TRP A 381 18.51 -7.66 2.74
CA TRP A 381 19.51 -8.00 1.74
C TRP A 381 18.90 -8.72 0.54
N GLN A 382 19.68 -8.93 -0.52
CA GLN A 382 19.20 -9.72 -1.66
C GLN A 382 19.06 -11.20 -1.26
N HIS A 383 17.82 -11.67 -1.08
CA HIS A 383 17.49 -13.02 -0.61
C HIS A 383 16.35 -13.64 -1.44
N MET A 384 16.09 -14.95 -1.26
CA MET A 384 14.96 -15.65 -1.87
C MET A 384 13.90 -16.00 -0.84
N THR A 385 12.76 -15.32 -0.89
CA THR A 385 11.56 -15.69 -0.11
C THR A 385 10.87 -16.90 -0.78
N THR A 386 10.58 -17.95 -0.01
CA THR A 386 10.03 -19.22 -0.53
C THR A 386 8.62 -19.45 -0.04
N VAL A 387 7.67 -19.48 -0.98
CA VAL A 387 6.26 -19.81 -0.76
C VAL A 387 6.04 -21.26 -1.17
N THR A 388 5.48 -22.08 -0.30
CA THR A 388 5.20 -23.48 -0.60
C THR A 388 3.71 -23.75 -0.72
N VAL A 389 3.31 -24.51 -1.75
CA VAL A 389 1.90 -24.85 -2.00
C VAL A 389 1.73 -26.36 -2.07
N GLY A 390 0.98 -26.91 -1.11
CA GLY A 390 0.66 -28.32 -1.02
C GLY A 390 -0.82 -28.60 -1.29
N MET A 391 -1.13 -29.54 -2.19
CA MET A 391 -2.51 -29.95 -2.47
C MET A 391 -2.95 -31.18 -1.65
N GLY A 392 -4.02 -31.02 -0.87
CA GLY A 392 -4.85 -32.13 -0.39
C GLY A 392 -4.57 -32.65 1.03
N THR A 393 -3.35 -32.62 1.56
CA THR A 393 -3.03 -33.21 2.88
C THR A 393 -2.41 -32.20 3.84
N ALA A 394 -2.83 -32.23 5.11
CA ALA A 394 -2.23 -31.42 6.18
C ALA A 394 -0.84 -31.96 6.56
N PRO A 395 0.06 -31.13 7.13
CA PRO A 395 1.29 -31.62 7.72
C PRO A 395 0.96 -32.55 8.90
N GLU A 396 1.66 -33.68 8.99
CA GLU A 396 1.52 -34.67 10.06
C GLU A 396 2.85 -34.84 10.80
N GLY A 397 2.78 -35.24 12.08
CA GLY A 397 3.95 -35.54 12.92
C GLY A 397 4.67 -34.32 13.49
N ILE A 398 4.00 -33.15 13.48
CA ILE A 398 4.41 -31.97 14.26
C ILE A 398 3.93 -32.20 15.69
N GLU A 399 4.86 -32.14 16.64
CA GLU A 399 4.55 -32.24 18.06
C GLU A 399 4.44 -30.84 18.67
N PRO A 400 3.49 -30.60 19.61
CA PRO A 400 2.42 -31.51 20.01
C PRO A 400 1.36 -31.68 18.90
N ASP A 401 0.75 -32.87 18.86
CA ASP A 401 -0.35 -33.17 17.91
C ASP A 401 -1.45 -32.09 17.96
N GLY A 402 -1.87 -31.62 16.78
CA GLY A 402 -2.89 -30.57 16.63
C GLY A 402 -2.34 -29.15 16.52
N THR A 403 -1.01 -28.97 16.60
CA THR A 403 -0.36 -27.68 16.33
C THR A 403 -0.69 -27.17 14.92
N ARG A 404 -1.16 -25.92 14.82
CA ARG A 404 -1.48 -25.30 13.53
C ARG A 404 -0.26 -24.59 12.96
N TYR A 405 -0.13 -24.59 11.63
CA TYR A 405 0.95 -23.86 10.95
C TYR A 405 0.93 -22.36 11.26
N SER A 406 -0.26 -21.76 11.42
CA SER A 406 -0.40 -20.35 11.80
C SER A 406 0.28 -20.05 13.13
N ASP A 407 0.10 -20.91 14.13
CA ASP A 407 0.67 -20.71 15.47
C ASP A 407 2.22 -20.79 15.41
N ILE A 408 2.76 -21.69 14.58
CA ILE A 408 4.21 -21.81 14.35
C ILE A 408 4.75 -20.57 13.62
N ALA A 409 4.02 -20.08 12.61
CA ALA A 409 4.42 -18.90 11.86
C ALA A 409 4.37 -17.63 12.72
N ASP A 410 3.38 -17.51 13.60
CA ASP A 410 3.25 -16.40 14.54
C ASP A 410 4.42 -16.39 15.53
N TRP A 411 4.78 -17.56 16.07
CA TRP A 411 5.98 -17.73 16.89
C TRP A 411 7.26 -17.34 16.14
N GLY A 412 7.44 -17.81 14.90
CA GLY A 412 8.61 -17.47 14.08
C GLY A 412 8.81 -15.97 13.92
N ARG A 413 7.72 -15.22 13.64
CA ARG A 413 7.78 -13.75 13.51
C ARG A 413 8.21 -13.06 14.80
N GLN A 414 7.78 -13.56 15.95
CA GLN A 414 8.19 -13.01 17.25
C GLN A 414 9.68 -13.25 17.53
N VAL A 415 10.21 -14.40 17.10
CA VAL A 415 11.65 -14.71 17.18
C VAL A 415 12.46 -13.75 16.30
N ASP A 416 12.07 -13.58 15.03
CA ASP A 416 12.74 -12.64 14.12
C ASP A 416 12.68 -11.19 14.61
N ALA A 417 11.57 -10.80 15.24
CA ALA A 417 11.39 -9.48 15.85
C ALA A 417 12.17 -9.30 17.17
N GLY A 418 12.84 -10.33 17.68
CA GLY A 418 13.61 -10.26 18.92
C GLY A 418 12.75 -10.07 20.17
N VAL A 419 11.48 -10.52 20.15
CA VAL A 419 10.59 -10.46 21.31
C VAL A 419 11.20 -11.25 22.45
N ALA A 420 11.29 -10.64 23.64
CA ALA A 420 12.01 -11.22 24.78
C ALA A 420 11.40 -12.54 25.30
N ASP A 421 10.09 -12.70 25.17
CA ASP A 421 9.35 -13.92 25.54
C ASP A 421 8.33 -14.24 24.44
N PRO A 422 8.76 -14.92 23.36
CA PRO A 422 7.85 -15.26 22.29
C PRO A 422 6.88 -16.36 22.75
N ASP A 423 5.71 -16.45 22.11
CA ASP A 423 4.66 -17.47 22.33
C ASP A 423 5.13 -18.87 21.89
N ALA A 424 6.19 -19.36 22.54
CA ALA A 424 6.85 -20.59 22.21
C ALA A 424 5.93 -21.78 22.48
N ILE A 425 5.87 -22.69 21.51
CA ILE A 425 5.05 -23.89 21.63
C ILE A 425 5.81 -24.91 22.49
N ASP A 426 5.29 -25.18 23.69
CA ASP A 426 5.92 -26.12 24.61
C ASP A 426 6.00 -27.54 24.00
N GLY A 427 7.17 -28.17 24.13
CA GLY A 427 7.44 -29.49 23.56
C GLY A 427 7.53 -29.52 22.03
N PHE A 428 7.58 -28.38 21.34
CA PHE A 428 7.56 -28.32 19.88
C PHE A 428 8.67 -29.14 19.22
N SER A 429 8.31 -29.94 18.21
CA SER A 429 9.29 -30.52 17.30
C SER A 429 8.73 -30.84 15.91
N TRP A 430 9.56 -30.59 14.89
CA TRP A 430 9.34 -31.09 13.55
C TRP A 430 9.51 -32.62 13.46
N PRO A 431 8.82 -33.32 12.53
CA PRO A 431 8.83 -34.77 12.48
C PRO A 431 10.21 -35.39 12.23
N ARG A 432 10.61 -36.38 13.05
CA ARG A 432 11.96 -36.97 13.07
C ARG A 432 12.43 -37.75 11.82
N ARG A 433 11.58 -37.96 10.81
CA ARG A 433 11.91 -38.72 9.57
C ARG A 433 11.31 -38.05 8.34
N LEU A 434 11.72 -36.82 8.04
CA LEU A 434 11.19 -36.01 6.93
C LEU A 434 11.42 -36.64 5.53
N ILE A 435 12.53 -37.38 5.34
CA ILE A 435 13.00 -37.81 4.00
C ILE A 435 12.60 -39.27 3.63
N THR A 436 12.16 -40.09 4.59
CA THR A 436 11.92 -41.55 4.37
C THR A 436 10.46 -41.99 4.47
N ILE A 437 9.56 -41.16 4.97
CA ILE A 437 8.12 -41.48 5.11
C ILE A 437 7.33 -40.41 4.35
N ALA A 438 6.59 -40.82 3.31
CA ALA A 438 5.90 -39.90 2.40
C ALA A 438 4.93 -38.92 3.11
N ARG A 439 4.45 -39.23 4.31
CA ARG A 439 3.58 -38.35 5.13
C ARG A 439 4.30 -37.13 5.72
N ASN A 440 5.55 -37.27 6.13
CA ASN A 440 6.33 -36.19 6.77
C ASN A 440 6.87 -35.16 5.76
N ALA A 441 6.79 -35.46 4.46
CA ALA A 441 7.22 -34.55 3.40
C ALA A 441 6.37 -33.27 3.30
N VAL A 442 5.12 -33.31 3.80
CA VAL A 442 4.24 -32.13 3.88
C VAL A 442 4.66 -31.20 5.01
N ALA A 443 5.10 -31.76 6.14
CA ALA A 443 5.65 -30.99 7.24
C ALA A 443 6.96 -30.31 6.84
N ASP A 444 7.85 -30.98 6.10
CA ASP A 444 9.04 -30.33 5.54
C ASP A 444 8.72 -29.27 4.47
N LEU A 445 7.62 -29.44 3.72
CA LEU A 445 7.12 -28.41 2.80
C LEU A 445 6.62 -27.18 3.57
N ALA A 446 5.92 -27.39 4.68
CA ALA A 446 5.47 -26.32 5.57
C ALA A 446 6.68 -25.63 6.23
N HIS A 447 7.64 -26.40 6.75
CA HIS A 447 8.88 -25.90 7.33
C HIS A 447 9.71 -25.11 6.32
N ALA A 448 9.75 -25.51 5.04
CA ALA A 448 10.39 -24.71 3.99
C ALA A 448 9.67 -23.39 3.69
N GLY A 449 8.34 -23.34 3.83
CA GLY A 449 7.58 -22.09 3.75
C GLY A 449 7.91 -21.14 4.90
N LEU A 450 8.11 -21.69 6.11
CA LEU A 450 8.53 -20.95 7.29
C LEU A 450 9.97 -20.44 7.14
N ASN A 451 10.92 -21.34 6.88
CA ASN A 451 12.35 -21.01 6.75
C ASN A 451 12.66 -20.05 5.58
N GLY A 452 11.81 -20.05 4.56
CA GLY A 452 11.91 -19.11 3.46
C GLY A 452 11.04 -17.87 3.62
N HIS A 453 10.36 -17.67 4.76
CA HIS A 453 9.54 -16.49 5.08
C HIS A 453 8.41 -16.16 4.08
N GLY A 454 8.07 -17.10 3.19
CA GLY A 454 6.98 -16.94 2.22
C GLY A 454 5.67 -17.59 2.63
N GLY A 455 5.71 -18.45 3.66
CA GLY A 455 4.54 -19.15 4.17
C GLY A 455 4.19 -20.44 3.43
N PHE A 456 3.21 -21.15 3.99
CA PHE A 456 2.72 -22.44 3.49
C PHE A 456 1.23 -22.36 3.21
N LEU A 457 0.86 -22.67 1.96
CA LEU A 457 -0.52 -22.75 1.51
C LEU A 457 -0.95 -24.21 1.39
N GLN A 458 -1.89 -24.61 2.23
CA GLN A 458 -2.59 -25.88 2.11
C GLN A 458 -3.91 -25.68 1.36
N ALA A 459 -3.99 -26.17 0.13
CA ALA A 459 -5.22 -26.10 -0.65
C ALA A 459 -5.96 -27.44 -0.64
N GLY A 460 -7.20 -27.45 -0.14
CA GLY A 460 -8.14 -28.57 -0.21
C GLY A 460 -8.91 -28.60 -1.52
N ASP A 461 -9.14 -27.44 -2.15
CA ASP A 461 -9.83 -27.30 -3.43
C ASP A 461 -9.21 -26.20 -4.34
N LEU A 462 -9.83 -25.99 -5.51
CA LEU A 462 -9.38 -25.01 -6.51
C LEU A 462 -9.51 -23.56 -6.02
N GLU A 463 -10.56 -23.25 -5.27
CA GLU A 463 -10.85 -21.89 -4.83
C GLU A 463 -9.85 -21.48 -3.76
N GLU A 464 -9.61 -22.34 -2.78
CA GLU A 464 -8.55 -22.18 -1.78
C GLU A 464 -7.17 -22.06 -2.45
N TYR A 465 -6.90 -22.88 -3.48
CA TYR A 465 -5.64 -22.82 -4.24
C TYR A 465 -5.46 -21.47 -4.96
N THR A 466 -6.48 -21.01 -5.69
CA THR A 466 -6.43 -19.73 -6.43
C THR A 466 -6.38 -18.54 -5.48
N ALA A 467 -7.20 -18.54 -4.42
CA ALA A 467 -7.23 -17.48 -3.42
C ALA A 467 -5.89 -17.39 -2.67
N GLY A 468 -5.31 -18.52 -2.26
CA GLY A 468 -4.01 -18.56 -1.59
C GLY A 468 -2.89 -17.97 -2.45
N ILE A 469 -2.79 -18.38 -3.73
CA ILE A 469 -1.77 -17.83 -4.64
C ILE A 469 -1.98 -16.33 -4.88
N ARG A 470 -3.22 -15.86 -4.99
CA ARG A 470 -3.52 -14.42 -5.12
C ARG A 470 -3.17 -13.64 -3.86
N ALA A 471 -3.45 -14.18 -2.68
CA ALA A 471 -3.09 -13.57 -1.40
C ALA A 471 -1.57 -13.43 -1.26
N VAL A 472 -0.82 -14.49 -1.62
CA VAL A 472 0.63 -14.43 -1.69
C VAL A 472 1.08 -13.31 -2.62
N ILE A 473 0.56 -13.26 -3.85
CA ILE A 473 0.90 -12.23 -4.84
C ILE A 473 0.60 -10.80 -4.34
N ALA A 474 -0.55 -10.61 -3.68
CA ALA A 474 -0.95 -9.31 -3.15
C ALA A 474 -0.02 -8.83 -2.02
N ASN A 475 0.52 -9.75 -1.22
CA ASN A 475 1.46 -9.41 -0.15
C ASN A 475 2.87 -9.08 -0.67
N LEU A 476 3.24 -9.44 -1.92
CA LEU A 476 4.57 -9.21 -2.50
C LEU A 476 4.91 -7.73 -2.79
N GLY A 477 4.08 -6.76 -2.37
CA GLY A 477 4.24 -5.35 -2.69
C GLY A 477 4.05 -4.39 -1.51
N SER A 478 4.05 -4.89 -0.26
CA SER A 478 3.84 -4.04 0.91
C SER A 478 5.12 -3.32 1.33
N GLN A 479 5.11 -1.98 1.40
CA GLN A 479 6.24 -1.18 1.90
C GLN A 479 5.76 -0.11 2.88
N PRO A 480 6.42 0.08 4.04
CA PRO A 480 6.19 1.27 4.87
C PRO A 480 6.54 2.54 4.08
N GLY A 481 5.63 3.50 4.06
CA GLY A 481 5.85 4.85 3.54
C GLY A 481 5.66 5.87 4.66
N SER A 482 6.40 6.98 4.60
CA SER A 482 6.21 8.10 5.53
C SER A 482 5.03 8.95 5.08
N GLY A 483 4.08 9.20 5.98
CA GLY A 483 3.03 10.20 5.78
C GLY A 483 3.55 11.64 5.99
N ASN A 484 2.77 12.63 5.56
CA ASN A 484 3.09 14.05 5.78
C ASN A 484 2.81 14.48 7.23
N GLY A 485 3.74 14.24 8.14
CA GLY A 485 3.88 15.04 9.37
C GLY A 485 3.85 14.28 10.69
N PHE A 486 4.37 14.95 11.71
CA PHE A 486 4.42 14.57 13.11
C PHE A 486 3.78 15.69 13.96
N ALA A 487 3.23 15.35 15.11
CA ALA A 487 2.76 16.33 16.10
C ALA A 487 3.59 16.21 17.38
N PHE A 488 3.64 17.28 18.18
CA PHE A 488 4.26 17.27 19.50
C PHE A 488 3.23 17.61 20.58
N ASP A 489 3.50 17.20 21.82
CA ASP A 489 2.67 17.50 23.00
C ASP A 489 2.87 18.92 23.57
N GLY A 490 3.81 19.70 23.02
CA GLY A 490 4.08 21.07 23.43
C GLY A 490 4.93 21.86 22.42
N GLU A 491 5.03 23.17 22.64
CA GLU A 491 5.81 24.11 21.80
C GLU A 491 7.31 24.08 22.10
N GLU A 492 7.72 23.53 23.25
CA GLU A 492 9.11 23.41 23.69
C GLU A 492 9.49 21.94 23.87
N LEU A 493 10.60 21.53 23.27
CA LEU A 493 11.18 20.19 23.46
C LEU A 493 11.83 20.11 24.85
N VAL A 494 11.30 19.23 25.71
CA VAL A 494 11.85 18.87 27.01
C VAL A 494 12.46 17.45 26.90
N PRO A 495 13.79 17.31 26.87
CA PRO A 495 14.45 16.00 26.80
C PRO A 495 13.98 15.06 27.92
N GLY A 496 13.67 13.81 27.57
CA GLY A 496 13.12 12.81 28.49
C GLY A 496 11.60 12.88 28.73
N GLU A 497 10.93 13.97 28.33
CA GLU A 497 9.53 14.22 28.71
C GLU A 497 8.59 14.43 27.51
N SER A 498 9.01 15.19 26.50
CA SER A 498 8.18 15.50 25.33
C SER A 498 7.78 14.27 24.53
N LEU A 499 6.58 14.32 23.98
CA LEU A 499 6.01 13.31 23.11
C LEU A 499 5.98 13.80 21.67
N ARG A 500 6.30 12.88 20.75
CA ARG A 500 6.08 13.01 19.32
C ARG A 500 5.04 11.99 18.89
N PHE A 501 4.07 12.42 18.10
CA PHE A 501 3.06 11.57 17.50
C PHE A 501 3.31 11.44 16.00
N ASP A 502 3.47 10.22 15.53
CA ASP A 502 3.74 9.90 14.13
C ASP A 502 2.51 9.30 13.47
N ALA A 503 2.23 9.74 12.24
CA ALA A 503 1.25 9.12 11.36
C ALA A 503 1.93 8.69 10.06
N SER A 504 1.69 7.44 9.64
CA SER A 504 2.30 6.87 8.44
C SER A 504 1.39 5.85 7.76
N TYR A 505 1.85 5.31 6.63
CA TYR A 505 1.10 4.32 5.86
C TYR A 505 1.97 3.14 5.41
N VAL A 506 1.32 2.04 5.03
CA VAL A 506 1.96 0.90 4.37
C VAL A 506 1.36 0.76 2.98
N SER A 507 2.14 1.06 1.94
CA SER A 507 1.72 0.91 0.54
C SER A 507 1.43 -0.55 0.21
N GLY A 508 0.60 -0.81 -0.81
CA GLY A 508 0.14 -2.15 -1.19
C GLY A 508 -0.89 -2.75 -0.22
N GLN A 509 -0.74 -2.51 1.09
CA GLN A 509 -1.72 -2.84 2.13
C GLN A 509 -2.63 -1.67 2.50
N TRP A 510 -2.33 -0.45 2.05
CA TRP A 510 -3.15 0.76 2.24
C TRP A 510 -3.73 0.85 3.65
N SER A 511 -2.83 0.72 4.63
CA SER A 511 -3.15 0.71 6.05
C SER A 511 -2.33 1.78 6.76
N GLY A 512 -2.91 2.40 7.78
CA GLY A 512 -2.29 3.46 8.56
C GLY A 512 -1.67 2.96 9.85
N VAL A 513 -0.74 3.76 10.35
CA VAL A 513 -0.06 3.56 11.63
C VAL A 513 -0.04 4.89 12.36
N VAL A 514 -0.43 4.88 13.64
CA VAL A 514 -0.34 6.03 14.55
C VAL A 514 0.39 5.60 15.80
N ARG A 515 1.47 6.31 16.15
CA ARG A 515 2.35 5.97 17.29
C ARG A 515 2.71 7.19 18.09
N ALA A 516 3.02 6.99 19.37
CA ALA A 516 3.68 7.98 20.20
C ALA A 516 5.09 7.55 20.56
N HIS A 517 6.03 8.48 20.52
CA HIS A 517 7.42 8.33 20.92
C HIS A 517 7.76 9.35 22.00
N ARG A 518 8.60 8.97 22.96
CA ARG A 518 9.12 9.88 23.98
C ARG A 518 10.49 10.40 23.55
N ALA A 519 10.77 11.66 23.80
CA ALA A 519 12.11 12.20 23.66
C ALA A 519 13.05 11.49 24.65
N ASP A 520 14.20 11.03 24.19
CA ASP A 520 15.27 10.54 25.05
C ASP A 520 15.96 11.71 25.78
N SER A 521 16.86 11.39 26.71
CA SER A 521 17.57 12.40 27.51
C SER A 521 18.46 13.35 26.71
N ASP A 522 18.78 12.99 25.46
CA ASP A 522 19.53 13.81 24.50
C ASP A 522 18.63 14.61 23.56
N GLY A 523 17.30 14.48 23.68
CA GLY A 523 16.31 15.15 22.83
C GLY A 523 15.98 14.43 21.53
N SER A 524 16.57 13.26 21.26
CA SER A 524 16.23 12.42 20.10
C SER A 524 14.94 11.62 20.33
N TYR A 525 14.32 11.10 19.27
CA TYR A 525 13.13 10.24 19.35
C TYR A 525 13.44 8.87 18.73
N PRO A 526 13.49 7.78 19.52
CA PRO A 526 13.75 6.44 18.99
C PRO A 526 12.54 5.91 18.21
N THR A 527 12.70 5.73 16.90
CA THR A 527 11.61 5.31 15.99
C THR A 527 11.23 3.83 16.12
N ASP A 528 12.07 3.01 16.74
CA ASP A 528 11.88 1.57 16.98
C ASP A 528 11.14 1.26 18.30
N LYS A 529 10.93 2.26 19.17
CA LYS A 529 10.37 2.09 20.51
C LYS A 529 9.20 3.03 20.78
N PRO A 530 8.03 2.78 20.18
CA PRO A 530 6.83 3.54 20.51
C PRO A 530 6.38 3.25 21.95
N ILE A 531 5.83 4.27 22.62
CA ILE A 531 5.15 4.15 23.92
C ILE A 531 3.83 3.38 23.75
N TRP A 532 3.14 3.64 22.65
CA TRP A 532 1.93 2.95 22.23
C TRP A 532 1.80 2.97 20.71
N ASP A 533 1.06 1.99 20.18
CA ASP A 533 0.63 1.91 18.78
C ASP A 533 -0.90 1.80 18.76
N ALA A 534 -1.57 2.69 18.02
CA ALA A 534 -3.02 2.82 18.05
C ALA A 534 -3.76 1.59 17.51
N ASP A 535 -3.22 0.89 16.51
CA ASP A 535 -3.92 -0.26 15.90
C ASP A 535 -4.10 -1.40 16.91
N GLY A 536 -3.12 -1.58 17.80
CA GLY A 536 -3.20 -2.54 18.92
C GLY A 536 -4.10 -2.10 20.08
N ALA A 537 -4.50 -0.82 20.12
CA ALA A 537 -5.27 -0.22 21.21
C ALA A 537 -6.75 0.07 20.84
N LEU A 538 -7.18 -0.25 19.62
CA LEU A 538 -8.56 -0.02 19.19
C LEU A 538 -9.58 -0.84 19.99
N PRO A 539 -10.71 -0.24 20.41
CA PRO A 539 -11.82 -0.99 21.00
C PRO A 539 -12.40 -2.04 20.04
N ALA A 540 -13.11 -3.02 20.59
CA ALA A 540 -13.90 -3.95 19.79
C ALA A 540 -14.90 -3.16 18.91
N TRP A 541 -15.14 -3.61 17.68
CA TRP A 541 -15.91 -2.84 16.69
C TRP A 541 -17.34 -2.48 17.14
N GLN A 542 -17.93 -3.27 18.04
CA GLN A 542 -19.24 -2.97 18.63
C GLN A 542 -19.19 -1.81 19.64
N ASP A 543 -18.06 -1.62 20.29
CA ASP A 543 -17.84 -0.65 21.37
C ASP A 543 -17.23 0.67 20.87
N ARG A 544 -16.76 0.71 19.61
CA ARG A 544 -16.25 1.93 18.98
C ARG A 544 -17.35 2.98 18.84
N SER A 545 -17.07 4.19 19.33
CA SER A 545 -17.94 5.36 19.18
C SER A 545 -17.69 6.04 17.83
N ILE A 546 -18.34 5.54 16.79
CA ILE A 546 -18.21 6.07 15.43
C ILE A 546 -19.51 6.78 15.06
N VAL A 547 -19.41 8.04 14.63
CA VAL A 547 -20.56 8.86 14.22
C VAL A 547 -20.39 9.38 12.80
N THR A 548 -21.50 9.80 12.20
CA THR A 548 -21.53 10.36 10.84
C THR A 548 -22.63 11.41 10.71
N HIS A 549 -22.55 12.23 9.66
CA HIS A 549 -23.60 13.17 9.29
C HIS A 549 -24.63 12.53 8.34
N VAL A 550 -25.91 12.67 8.69
CA VAL A 550 -27.02 12.34 7.79
C VAL A 550 -27.85 13.60 7.52
N PRO A 551 -27.98 14.04 6.25
CA PRO A 551 -28.77 15.22 5.91
C PRO A 551 -30.20 15.16 6.48
N GLY A 552 -30.58 16.20 7.21
CA GLY A 552 -31.89 16.29 7.89
C GLY A 552 -32.01 15.55 9.23
N LYS A 553 -31.02 14.73 9.62
CA LYS A 553 -30.93 14.12 10.96
C LYS A 553 -29.78 14.68 11.81
N GLY A 554 -28.74 15.24 11.19
CA GLY A 554 -27.54 15.69 11.88
C GLY A 554 -26.59 14.54 12.22
N GLN A 555 -25.89 14.64 13.35
CA GLN A 555 -24.99 13.60 13.87
C GLN A 555 -25.79 12.36 14.30
N VAL A 556 -25.37 11.19 13.82
CA VAL A 556 -25.91 9.89 14.23
C VAL A 556 -24.79 8.86 14.36
N ALA A 557 -24.98 7.84 15.20
CA ALA A 557 -24.05 6.71 15.25
C ALA A 557 -23.99 6.00 13.88
N LEU A 558 -22.78 5.61 13.45
CA LEU A 558 -22.55 4.87 12.21
C LEU A 558 -23.10 3.46 12.34
N THR A 559 -24.33 3.26 11.90
CA THR A 559 -24.97 1.95 11.75
C THR A 559 -25.81 1.98 10.48
N ALA A 560 -25.97 0.84 9.82
CA ALA A 560 -26.79 0.79 8.62
C ALA A 560 -28.20 1.34 8.89
N ASP A 561 -28.83 1.05 10.03
CA ASP A 561 -30.19 1.55 10.31
C ASP A 561 -30.30 3.08 10.41
N ASN A 562 -29.24 3.75 10.86
CA ASN A 562 -29.21 5.21 10.97
C ASN A 562 -29.01 5.91 9.62
N LEU A 563 -28.35 5.26 8.66
CA LEU A 563 -28.02 5.84 7.35
C LEU A 563 -29.27 6.14 6.50
N SER A 564 -29.18 7.20 5.69
CA SER A 564 -30.19 7.50 4.67
C SER A 564 -30.22 6.45 3.56
N ALA A 565 -31.32 6.39 2.81
CA ALA A 565 -31.41 5.52 1.63
C ALA A 565 -30.32 5.81 0.60
N THR A 566 -29.93 7.07 0.43
CA THR A 566 -28.86 7.50 -0.48
C THR A 566 -27.50 6.97 -0.02
N GLN A 567 -27.16 7.11 1.25
CA GLN A 567 -25.90 6.60 1.82
C GLN A 567 -25.85 5.07 1.77
N LYS A 568 -26.95 4.38 2.13
CA LYS A 568 -27.05 2.92 2.01
C LYS A 568 -26.80 2.43 0.59
N ALA A 569 -27.34 3.13 -0.40
CA ALA A 569 -27.13 2.78 -1.80
C ALA A 569 -25.69 3.07 -2.25
N ALA A 570 -25.11 4.19 -1.81
CA ALA A 570 -23.76 4.62 -2.16
C ALA A 570 -22.68 3.67 -1.63
N VAL A 571 -22.76 3.20 -0.38
CA VAL A 571 -21.73 2.29 0.18
C VAL A 571 -21.65 0.91 -0.50
N VAL A 572 -22.65 0.53 -1.30
CA VAL A 572 -22.63 -0.69 -2.11
C VAL A 572 -22.66 -0.40 -3.62
N ASP A 573 -22.52 0.87 -4.00
CA ASP A 573 -22.53 1.33 -5.39
C ASP A 573 -21.20 0.97 -6.06
N ASP A 574 -21.24 0.20 -7.15
CA ASP A 574 -20.04 -0.10 -7.93
C ASP A 574 -18.81 -0.48 -7.08
N LEU A 575 -18.92 -1.60 -6.37
CA LEU A 575 -17.81 -2.21 -5.61
C LEU A 575 -16.62 -2.61 -6.49
N GLY A 576 -16.75 -2.44 -7.81
CA GLY A 576 -15.73 -2.67 -8.81
C GLY A 576 -15.74 -4.10 -9.38
N PRO A 577 -15.06 -4.30 -10.51
CA PRO A 577 -15.00 -5.58 -11.19
C PRO A 577 -14.28 -6.64 -10.36
N GLY A 578 -14.90 -7.82 -10.23
CA GLY A 578 -14.30 -8.95 -9.52
C GLY A 578 -14.70 -9.08 -8.05
N PHE A 579 -15.56 -8.19 -7.54
CA PHE A 579 -16.04 -8.28 -6.16
C PHE A 579 -16.81 -9.61 -5.91
N PRO A 580 -16.51 -10.34 -4.81
CA PRO A 580 -17.07 -11.66 -4.55
C PRO A 580 -18.50 -11.61 -4.00
N GLY A 581 -19.46 -11.64 -4.92
CA GLY A 581 -20.89 -11.75 -4.63
C GLY A 581 -21.53 -10.45 -4.13
N PRO A 582 -22.86 -10.40 -3.95
CA PRO A 582 -23.56 -9.20 -3.52
C PRO A 582 -23.25 -8.87 -2.05
N ALA A 583 -22.86 -7.63 -1.74
CA ALA A 583 -22.76 -7.14 -0.36
C ALA A 583 -23.95 -6.24 0.00
N THR A 584 -24.38 -6.30 1.25
CA THR A 584 -25.38 -5.40 1.82
C THR A 584 -24.70 -4.19 2.46
N ALA A 585 -25.44 -3.09 2.60
CA ALA A 585 -24.95 -1.92 3.31
C ALA A 585 -24.61 -2.21 4.78
N GLY A 586 -25.31 -3.18 5.41
CA GLY A 586 -25.00 -3.65 6.77
C GLY A 586 -23.61 -4.25 6.85
N GLU A 587 -23.30 -5.20 5.98
CA GLU A 587 -21.99 -5.86 5.95
C GLU A 587 -20.85 -4.88 5.67
N ILE A 588 -21.04 -3.94 4.73
CA ILE A 588 -20.01 -2.93 4.44
C ILE A 588 -19.84 -1.97 5.63
N VAL A 589 -20.93 -1.50 6.24
CA VAL A 589 -20.84 -0.60 7.40
C VAL A 589 -20.18 -1.29 8.59
N ASP A 590 -20.53 -2.54 8.89
CA ASP A 590 -19.88 -3.28 9.98
C ASP A 590 -18.40 -3.55 9.68
N PHE A 591 -18.04 -3.84 8.42
CA PHE A 591 -16.65 -3.90 7.98
C PHE A 591 -15.91 -2.59 8.26
N LEU A 592 -16.47 -1.44 7.86
CA LEU A 592 -15.88 -0.11 8.11
C LEU A 592 -15.73 0.19 9.61
N ARG A 593 -16.67 -0.26 10.44
CA ARG A 593 -16.58 -0.15 11.91
C ARG A 593 -15.50 -1.05 12.50
N GLY A 594 -14.99 -2.03 11.76
CA GLY A 594 -13.91 -2.91 12.18
C GLY A 594 -14.31 -4.38 12.36
N ASP A 595 -15.50 -4.79 11.94
CA ASP A 595 -15.84 -6.21 11.92
C ASP A 595 -14.96 -6.94 10.90
N ARG A 596 -14.25 -7.96 11.39
CA ARG A 596 -13.35 -8.79 10.59
C ARG A 596 -14.01 -10.09 10.14
N HIS A 597 -15.25 -10.40 10.55
CA HIS A 597 -15.87 -11.70 10.31
C HIS A 597 -15.94 -12.10 8.82
N LEU A 598 -16.23 -11.13 7.94
CA LEU A 598 -16.31 -11.35 6.48
C LEU A 598 -14.97 -11.19 5.75
N GLU A 599 -13.86 -10.99 6.46
CA GLU A 599 -12.54 -10.90 5.83
C GLU A 599 -12.05 -12.26 5.31
N LEU A 600 -11.33 -12.24 4.20
CA LEU A 600 -10.68 -13.43 3.64
C LEU A 600 -9.81 -14.11 4.69
N GLY A 601 -9.92 -15.44 4.77
CA GLY A 601 -9.29 -16.26 5.82
C GLY A 601 -10.28 -16.71 6.90
N ASN A 602 -11.42 -16.04 7.05
CA ASN A 602 -12.50 -16.46 7.94
C ASN A 602 -13.54 -17.36 7.23
N PRO A 603 -14.31 -18.19 7.96
CA PRO A 603 -15.39 -18.98 7.37
C PRO A 603 -16.44 -18.09 6.69
N GLY A 604 -16.60 -18.23 5.36
CA GLY A 604 -17.50 -17.37 4.58
C GLY A 604 -16.91 -15.99 4.23
N GLY A 605 -15.63 -15.78 4.52
CA GLY A 605 -14.89 -14.55 4.23
C GLY A 605 -14.78 -14.25 2.75
N ARG A 606 -15.03 -13.01 2.38
CA ARG A 606 -15.07 -12.51 1.00
C ARG A 606 -14.58 -11.06 0.87
N PHE A 607 -14.47 -10.33 1.97
CA PHE A 607 -13.90 -8.99 1.99
C PHE A 607 -12.39 -9.04 2.11
N ARG A 608 -11.74 -7.96 1.71
CA ARG A 608 -10.31 -7.74 1.91
C ARG A 608 -9.90 -8.06 3.36
N ALA A 609 -8.87 -8.89 3.53
CA ALA A 609 -8.24 -9.08 4.82
C ALA A 609 -7.38 -7.86 5.16
N ARG A 610 -7.64 -7.25 6.32
CA ARG A 610 -6.92 -6.04 6.75
C ARG A 610 -5.81 -6.41 7.73
N LYS A 611 -4.65 -5.77 7.62
CA LYS A 611 -3.60 -5.88 8.64
C LYS A 611 -3.94 -4.93 9.81
N SER A 612 -4.08 -3.64 9.53
CA SER A 612 -4.57 -2.62 10.47
C SER A 612 -6.02 -2.21 10.17
N LEU A 613 -6.76 -1.82 11.20
CA LEU A 613 -8.12 -1.29 11.07
C LEU A 613 -8.16 0.19 10.69
N ILE A 614 -7.04 0.90 10.88
CA ILE A 614 -6.86 2.30 10.50
C ILE A 614 -6.45 2.35 9.03
N GLY A 615 -7.14 3.15 8.23
CA GLY A 615 -6.75 3.40 6.83
C GLY A 615 -5.43 4.14 6.71
N ASP A 616 -4.80 4.10 5.54
CA ASP A 616 -3.56 4.84 5.29
C ASP A 616 -3.69 6.34 5.56
N ILE A 617 -2.64 6.95 6.12
CA ILE A 617 -2.56 8.38 6.43
C ILE A 617 -1.45 8.99 5.57
N VAL A 618 -1.84 9.66 4.48
CA VAL A 618 -0.87 10.14 3.47
C VAL A 618 -0.64 11.64 3.62
N HIS A 619 -1.72 12.44 3.63
CA HIS A 619 -1.61 13.91 3.68
C HIS A 619 -2.12 14.54 4.97
N SER A 620 -2.79 13.77 5.84
CA SER A 620 -3.19 14.25 7.16
C SER A 620 -2.00 14.29 8.11
N SER A 621 -2.06 15.22 9.06
CA SER A 621 -1.10 15.32 10.16
C SER A 621 -1.89 15.27 11.48
N PRO A 622 -1.38 14.59 12.52
CA PRO A 622 -2.08 14.55 13.80
C PRO A 622 -2.23 15.96 14.41
N VAL A 623 -3.35 16.21 15.08
CA VAL A 623 -3.62 17.44 15.85
C VAL A 623 -3.75 17.08 17.31
N TYR A 624 -2.85 17.60 18.14
CA TYR A 624 -2.88 17.41 19.59
C TYR A 624 -3.70 18.53 20.25
N VAL A 625 -4.69 18.16 21.07
CA VAL A 625 -5.55 19.08 21.81
C VAL A 625 -5.46 18.75 23.29
N ALA A 626 -4.90 19.68 24.06
CA ALA A 626 -4.73 19.60 25.52
C ALA A 626 -5.50 20.73 26.22
N PRO A 627 -5.55 20.82 27.56
CA PRO A 627 -6.16 21.96 28.25
C PRO A 627 -5.71 23.32 27.69
N PRO A 628 -6.62 24.29 27.49
CA PRO A 628 -6.26 25.54 26.86
C PRO A 628 -5.41 26.43 27.79
N GLY A 629 -4.53 27.23 27.20
CA GLY A 629 -3.66 28.12 27.94
C GLY A 629 -4.38 29.39 28.40
N ALA A 630 -4.43 29.66 29.70
CA ALA A 630 -5.12 30.84 30.26
C ALA A 630 -4.59 32.20 29.75
N GLY A 631 -3.42 32.21 29.10
CA GLY A 631 -2.78 33.40 28.52
C GLY A 631 -3.05 33.64 27.03
N GLU A 632 -3.71 32.71 26.32
CA GLU A 632 -3.79 32.70 24.85
C GLU A 632 -4.33 34.01 24.26
N PHE A 633 -5.41 34.55 24.84
CA PHE A 633 -6.01 35.82 24.42
C PHE A 633 -5.78 36.98 25.40
N ALA A 634 -4.80 36.87 26.31
CA ALA A 634 -4.51 37.91 27.27
C ALA A 634 -4.15 39.24 26.58
N GLY A 635 -4.84 40.32 26.96
CA GLY A 635 -4.61 41.66 26.42
C GLY A 635 -5.25 41.94 25.05
N ARG A 636 -5.91 40.95 24.43
CA ARG A 636 -6.73 41.16 23.21
C ARG A 636 -8.03 41.88 23.56
N ARG A 637 -8.60 42.60 22.58
CA ARG A 637 -9.78 43.48 22.73
C ARG A 637 -10.92 43.11 21.76
N PHE A 638 -11.31 41.84 21.75
CA PHE A 638 -12.48 41.37 21.01
C PHE A 638 -13.52 40.78 21.96
N GLU A 639 -14.71 40.49 21.44
CA GLU A 639 -15.80 39.94 22.24
C GLU A 639 -15.44 38.56 22.81
N GLY A 640 -15.50 38.42 24.13
CA GLY A 640 -15.18 37.18 24.84
C GLY A 640 -13.71 37.04 25.28
N SER A 641 -12.78 37.88 24.80
CA SER A 641 -11.35 37.75 25.12
C SER A 641 -11.05 37.88 26.62
N ASP A 642 -11.86 38.62 27.38
CA ASP A 642 -11.77 38.77 28.83
C ASP A 642 -12.26 37.54 29.61
N ALA A 643 -13.08 36.68 29.00
CA ALA A 643 -13.62 35.48 29.60
C ALA A 643 -12.82 34.19 29.29
N HIS A 644 -11.79 34.27 28.42
CA HIS A 644 -11.04 33.08 28.01
C HIS A 644 -10.25 32.45 29.16
N ALA A 645 -9.66 33.25 30.05
CA ALA A 645 -8.92 32.73 31.20
C ALA A 645 -9.80 31.90 32.16
N ASP A 646 -11.09 32.27 32.28
CA ASP A 646 -12.07 31.52 33.06
C ASP A 646 -12.42 30.19 32.36
N PHE A 647 -12.55 30.20 31.02
CA PHE A 647 -12.73 28.99 30.21
C PHE A 647 -11.52 28.03 30.35
N ALA A 648 -10.30 28.53 30.20
CA ALA A 648 -9.07 27.75 30.39
C ALA A 648 -9.00 27.14 31.80
N SER A 649 -9.39 27.90 32.82
CA SER A 649 -9.45 27.40 34.20
C SER A 649 -10.51 26.30 34.38
N ALA A 650 -11.66 26.42 33.70
CA ALA A 650 -12.70 25.40 33.72
C ALA A 650 -12.27 24.11 32.99
N GLN A 651 -11.46 24.25 31.93
CA GLN A 651 -10.95 23.15 31.10
C GLN A 651 -9.60 22.59 31.55
N ALA A 652 -9.10 22.99 32.73
CA ALA A 652 -7.79 22.55 33.25
C ALA A 652 -7.67 21.03 33.45
N GLY A 653 -8.82 20.33 33.56
CA GLY A 653 -8.88 18.86 33.69
C GLY A 653 -9.17 18.11 32.39
N ARG A 654 -9.14 18.78 31.23
CA ARG A 654 -9.40 18.14 29.93
C ARG A 654 -8.34 17.08 29.62
N ASP A 655 -8.78 15.85 29.36
CA ASP A 655 -7.89 14.79 28.88
C ASP A 655 -7.29 15.18 27.50
N PRO A 656 -5.96 15.09 27.32
CA PRO A 656 -5.35 15.38 26.03
C PRO A 656 -5.72 14.35 24.97
N MET A 657 -6.12 14.84 23.79
CA MET A 657 -6.59 14.04 22.66
C MET A 657 -5.71 14.27 21.42
N LEU A 658 -5.59 13.25 20.57
CA LEU A 658 -4.93 13.30 19.28
C LEU A 658 -5.93 13.01 18.17
N TYR A 659 -6.06 13.91 17.20
CA TYR A 659 -6.99 13.78 16.07
C TYR A 659 -6.25 13.58 14.75
N VAL A 660 -6.63 12.61 13.94
CA VAL A 660 -6.00 12.37 12.63
C VAL A 660 -6.97 11.79 11.61
N ALA A 661 -6.92 12.27 10.38
CA ALA A 661 -7.76 11.78 9.30
C ALA A 661 -7.08 10.61 8.56
N ALA A 662 -7.84 9.57 8.23
CA ALA A 662 -7.36 8.36 7.58
C ALA A 662 -8.24 7.94 6.38
N ASN A 663 -7.63 7.22 5.44
CA ASN A 663 -8.28 6.78 4.19
C ASN A 663 -9.16 5.53 4.32
N ASP A 664 -9.51 5.12 5.54
CA ASP A 664 -10.72 4.35 5.81
C ASP A 664 -11.98 5.25 5.83
N GLY A 665 -11.76 6.55 5.61
CA GLY A 665 -12.75 7.61 5.49
C GLY A 665 -12.97 8.37 6.79
N MET A 666 -12.35 7.98 7.91
CA MET A 666 -12.65 8.52 9.23
C MET A 666 -11.64 9.60 9.65
N LEU A 667 -12.09 10.49 10.53
CA LEU A 667 -11.24 11.19 11.47
C LEU A 667 -11.26 10.38 12.76
N HIS A 668 -10.11 9.95 13.25
CA HIS A 668 -9.96 9.24 14.52
C HIS A 668 -9.55 10.20 15.63
N ALA A 669 -10.06 9.99 16.83
CA ALA A 669 -9.68 10.69 18.05
C ALA A 669 -9.15 9.70 19.08
N PHE A 670 -7.86 9.77 19.36
CA PHE A 670 -7.16 8.91 20.31
C PHE A 670 -6.88 9.65 21.61
N ASP A 671 -6.98 8.94 22.72
CA ASP A 671 -6.38 9.39 23.97
C ASP A 671 -4.86 9.51 23.79
N ALA A 672 -4.30 10.70 23.99
CA ALA A 672 -2.89 10.93 23.66
C ALA A 672 -1.92 10.15 24.56
N ALA A 673 -2.35 9.75 25.76
CA ALA A 673 -1.53 9.02 26.72
C ALA A 673 -1.46 7.51 26.44
N SER A 674 -2.55 6.92 25.95
CA SER A 674 -2.71 5.47 25.81
C SER A 674 -2.87 4.98 24.37
N GLY A 675 -3.18 5.86 23.42
CA GLY A 675 -3.47 5.48 22.02
C GLY A 675 -4.84 4.83 21.81
N VAL A 676 -5.67 4.72 22.85
CA VAL A 676 -7.03 4.15 22.74
C VAL A 676 -7.93 5.13 21.99
N GLU A 677 -8.61 4.66 20.94
CA GLU A 677 -9.61 5.46 20.22
C GLU A 677 -10.84 5.69 21.11
N ARG A 678 -11.15 6.96 21.38
CA ARG A 678 -12.35 7.36 22.14
C ARG A 678 -13.51 7.77 21.23
N PHE A 679 -13.22 8.22 20.02
CA PHE A 679 -14.23 8.70 19.08
C PHE A 679 -13.72 8.61 17.63
N ALA A 680 -14.63 8.46 16.68
CA ALA A 680 -14.34 8.66 15.26
C ALA A 680 -15.51 9.31 14.51
N TYR A 681 -15.18 10.16 13.54
CA TYR A 681 -16.14 10.82 12.66
C TYR A 681 -15.93 10.37 11.22
N LEU A 682 -16.96 9.80 10.60
CA LEU A 682 -16.98 9.49 9.17
C LEU A 682 -17.80 10.57 8.44
N PRO A 683 -17.19 11.44 7.62
CA PRO A 683 -17.93 12.50 6.92
C PRO A 683 -19.09 11.93 6.09
N GLY A 684 -20.25 12.58 6.19
CA GLY A 684 -21.46 12.16 5.50
C GLY A 684 -21.29 12.20 3.98
N ALA A 685 -20.47 13.14 3.46
CA ALA A 685 -20.09 13.25 2.05
C ALA A 685 -19.34 12.03 1.55
N VAL A 686 -18.40 11.50 2.34
CA VAL A 686 -17.63 10.29 2.00
C VAL A 686 -18.57 9.08 1.90
N LEU A 687 -19.58 8.97 2.78
CA LEU A 687 -20.63 7.95 2.70
C LEU A 687 -21.57 8.08 1.50
N ARG A 688 -21.58 9.23 0.81
CA ARG A 688 -22.37 9.47 -0.40
C ARG A 688 -21.56 9.29 -1.69
N GLY A 689 -20.26 9.04 -1.59
CA GLY A 689 -19.38 8.78 -2.74
C GLY A 689 -19.89 7.62 -3.60
N ARG A 690 -19.73 7.75 -4.93
CA ARG A 690 -20.22 6.80 -5.94
C ARG A 690 -19.14 6.46 -6.95
N GLY A 691 -19.30 5.34 -7.67
CA GLY A 691 -18.33 4.87 -8.64
C GLY A 691 -16.96 4.66 -7.99
N GLU A 692 -15.94 5.37 -8.46
CA GLU A 692 -14.60 5.29 -7.87
C GLU A 692 -14.53 5.86 -6.46
N ALA A 693 -15.40 6.81 -6.11
CA ALA A 693 -15.49 7.38 -4.76
C ALA A 693 -16.28 6.51 -3.77
N THR A 694 -16.76 5.33 -4.17
CA THR A 694 -17.52 4.47 -3.27
C THR A 694 -16.63 3.90 -2.16
N LEU A 695 -16.95 4.26 -0.92
CA LEU A 695 -16.24 3.78 0.28
C LEU A 695 -16.26 2.25 0.43
N GLY A 696 -17.31 1.57 -0.06
CA GLY A 696 -17.40 0.11 -0.03
C GLY A 696 -16.30 -0.62 -0.83
N ARG A 697 -15.61 0.07 -1.73
CA ARG A 697 -14.44 -0.49 -2.45
C ARG A 697 -13.30 -0.87 -1.51
N LEU A 698 -13.22 -0.29 -0.31
CA LEU A 698 -12.26 -0.69 0.73
C LEU A 698 -12.40 -2.18 1.12
N ALA A 699 -13.61 -2.74 1.01
CA ALA A 699 -13.87 -4.15 1.25
C ALA A 699 -13.44 -5.06 0.09
N HIS A 700 -13.05 -4.51 -1.07
CA HIS A 700 -12.69 -5.31 -2.24
C HIS A 700 -11.34 -6.03 -2.02
N PRO A 701 -11.25 -7.36 -2.20
CA PRO A 701 -10.00 -8.12 -2.00
C PRO A 701 -8.79 -7.65 -2.82
N GLN A 702 -9.04 -6.96 -3.93
CA GLN A 702 -8.02 -6.39 -4.82
C GLN A 702 -7.90 -4.86 -4.70
N TYR A 703 -8.41 -4.26 -3.63
CA TYR A 703 -8.30 -2.81 -3.41
C TYR A 703 -6.83 -2.36 -3.44
N GLY A 704 -6.52 -1.40 -4.31
CA GLY A 704 -5.18 -0.89 -4.52
C GLY A 704 -4.20 -1.85 -5.21
N ALA A 705 -4.69 -2.98 -5.75
CA ALA A 705 -3.88 -3.91 -6.52
C ALA A 705 -3.82 -3.49 -8.00
N ALA A 706 -2.60 -3.38 -8.54
CA ALA A 706 -2.35 -3.16 -9.96
C ALA A 706 -2.71 -4.40 -10.78
N VAL A 707 -3.49 -4.28 -11.88
CA VAL A 707 -3.76 -5.39 -12.81
C VAL A 707 -4.06 -4.87 -14.22
N GLY A 708 -3.23 -5.23 -15.21
CA GLY A 708 -3.57 -5.12 -16.64
C GLY A 708 -2.46 -4.52 -17.50
N ASP A 709 -2.36 -4.96 -18.76
CA ASP A 709 -1.28 -4.72 -19.75
C ASP A 709 -1.00 -3.20 -20.07
N ASP A 710 -1.76 -2.29 -19.46
CA ASP A 710 -1.66 -0.82 -19.52
C ASP A 710 -1.16 -0.17 -18.21
N GLY A 711 -0.88 -0.96 -17.16
CA GLY A 711 -0.36 -0.46 -15.88
C GLY A 711 -1.42 0.04 -14.90
N GLY A 712 -2.72 -0.09 -15.18
CA GLY A 712 -3.80 0.38 -14.30
C GLY A 712 -4.07 -0.51 -13.08
N GLN A 713 -4.52 0.08 -11.97
CA GLN A 713 -5.15 -0.64 -10.85
C GLN A 713 -6.58 -1.05 -11.20
N VAL A 714 -6.94 -2.33 -11.00
CA VAL A 714 -8.31 -2.81 -11.29
C VAL A 714 -9.30 -2.18 -10.33
N ILE A 715 -8.92 -2.09 -9.05
CA ILE A 715 -9.56 -1.25 -8.05
C ILE A 715 -8.49 -0.29 -7.56
N PRO A 716 -8.48 0.97 -8.02
CA PRO A 716 -7.48 1.91 -7.57
C PRO A 716 -7.62 2.22 -6.08
N HIS A 717 -6.49 2.49 -5.44
CA HIS A 717 -6.51 3.17 -4.15
C HIS A 717 -7.15 4.54 -4.32
N GLN A 718 -7.90 4.98 -3.31
CA GLN A 718 -8.52 6.29 -3.27
C GLN A 718 -8.23 6.93 -1.93
N TYR A 719 -7.99 8.24 -1.97
CA TYR A 719 -8.10 9.08 -0.79
C TYR A 719 -9.57 9.19 -0.40
N PHE A 720 -9.90 9.24 0.89
CA PHE A 720 -11.28 9.41 1.35
C PHE A 720 -11.41 10.56 2.33
N ASN A 721 -10.73 10.48 3.48
CA ASN A 721 -10.60 11.56 4.43
C ASN A 721 -9.13 11.73 4.75
N ASP A 722 -8.46 12.51 3.91
CA ASP A 722 -7.00 12.58 3.84
C ASP A 722 -6.45 13.96 4.16
N GLY A 723 -7.34 14.90 4.50
CA GLY A 723 -7.00 16.30 4.66
C GLY A 723 -6.32 16.60 5.99
N GLN A 724 -5.61 17.74 6.01
CA GLN A 724 -5.11 18.34 7.24
C GLN A 724 -6.27 18.88 8.08
N SER A 725 -6.05 18.91 9.41
CA SER A 725 -7.01 19.45 10.38
C SER A 725 -6.37 20.58 11.20
N THR A 726 -7.20 21.36 11.89
CA THR A 726 -6.77 22.43 12.80
C THR A 726 -7.74 22.55 13.95
N SER A 727 -7.21 22.79 15.15
CA SER A 727 -7.99 23.12 16.33
C SER A 727 -7.72 24.54 16.79
N ALA A 728 -8.73 25.23 17.29
CA ALA A 728 -8.57 26.50 17.99
C ALA A 728 -9.68 26.71 19.02
N ASP A 729 -9.39 27.52 20.03
CA ASP A 729 -10.41 28.07 20.91
C ASP A 729 -11.14 29.21 20.19
N VAL A 730 -12.47 29.16 20.20
CA VAL A 730 -13.34 30.10 19.50
C VAL A 730 -14.46 30.56 20.43
N TYR A 731 -14.88 31.82 20.25
CA TYR A 731 -15.98 32.40 21.02
C TYR A 731 -17.21 32.55 20.13
N ILE A 732 -18.14 31.60 20.25
CA ILE A 732 -19.39 31.53 19.47
C ILE A 732 -20.59 31.37 20.42
N ASP A 733 -21.76 31.87 20.05
CA ASP A 733 -22.98 31.82 20.88
C ASP A 733 -22.83 32.38 22.31
N GLY A 734 -21.84 33.26 22.55
CA GLY A 734 -21.56 33.82 23.87
C GLY A 734 -20.77 32.89 24.80
N HIS A 735 -20.16 31.83 24.28
CA HIS A 735 -19.37 30.88 25.05
C HIS A 735 -18.07 30.51 24.32
N TRP A 736 -17.03 30.20 25.09
CA TRP A 736 -15.81 29.61 24.55
C TRP A 736 -16.00 28.12 24.29
N ARG A 737 -15.48 27.65 23.15
CA ARG A 737 -15.42 26.25 22.74
C ARG A 737 -14.06 25.99 22.11
N THR A 738 -13.56 24.77 22.21
CA THR A 738 -12.44 24.30 21.39
C THR A 738 -13.01 23.57 20.18
N VAL A 739 -12.77 24.09 18.98
CA VAL A 739 -13.31 23.57 17.73
C VAL A 739 -12.21 22.97 16.89
N LEU A 740 -12.42 21.75 16.40
CA LEU A 740 -11.57 21.07 15.42
C LEU A 740 -12.23 21.16 14.04
N VAL A 741 -11.48 21.60 13.05
CA VAL A 741 -11.91 21.66 11.65
C VAL A 741 -11.06 20.70 10.82
N GLY A 742 -11.72 19.79 10.11
CA GLY A 742 -11.08 18.84 9.21
C GLY A 742 -11.61 18.96 7.77
N THR A 743 -10.86 18.39 6.83
CA THR A 743 -11.24 18.33 5.42
C THR A 743 -11.01 16.93 4.86
N THR A 744 -11.71 16.58 3.78
CA THR A 744 -11.48 15.31 3.08
C THR A 744 -10.19 15.28 2.27
N GLY A 745 -9.46 16.39 2.21
CA GLY A 745 -8.18 16.47 1.51
C GLY A 745 -8.32 16.28 0.00
N LEU A 746 -7.51 15.37 -0.54
CA LEU A 746 -7.57 14.92 -1.93
C LEU A 746 -8.66 13.85 -2.20
N GLY A 747 -9.52 13.57 -1.23
CA GLY A 747 -10.65 12.64 -1.40
C GLY A 747 -11.60 13.09 -2.53
N PRO A 748 -12.17 12.16 -3.31
CA PRO A 748 -13.06 12.47 -4.44
C PRO A 748 -14.45 12.97 -4.02
N SER A 749 -14.73 13.03 -2.72
CA SER A 749 -15.95 13.64 -2.15
C SER A 749 -15.59 14.86 -1.30
N PRO A 750 -15.33 16.03 -1.92
CA PRO A 750 -14.86 17.22 -1.21
C PRO A 750 -15.81 17.68 -0.10
N ALA A 751 -15.31 17.73 1.13
CA ALA A 751 -16.02 18.26 2.29
C ALA A 751 -15.12 18.91 3.33
N VAL A 752 -15.73 19.81 4.10
CA VAL A 752 -15.17 20.47 5.28
C VAL A 752 -16.16 20.27 6.43
N TYR A 753 -15.65 19.95 7.61
CA TYR A 753 -16.49 19.71 8.79
C TYR A 753 -15.86 20.36 10.02
N ALA A 754 -16.71 20.79 10.95
CA ALA A 754 -16.31 21.33 12.23
C ALA A 754 -16.92 20.51 13.38
N LEU A 755 -16.07 20.13 14.32
CA LEU A 755 -16.42 19.40 15.54
C LEU A 755 -16.15 20.28 16.75
N ASP A 756 -17.08 20.33 17.69
CA ASP A 756 -16.81 20.79 19.05
C ASP A 756 -16.09 19.68 19.81
N VAL A 757 -14.83 19.93 20.14
CA VAL A 757 -13.94 19.04 20.89
C VAL A 757 -13.60 19.60 22.27
N THR A 758 -14.45 20.50 22.78
CA THR A 758 -14.28 21.09 24.12
C THR A 758 -14.23 19.99 25.18
N GLU A 759 -15.17 19.04 25.09
CA GLU A 759 -15.31 17.91 26.02
C GLU A 759 -14.96 16.59 25.29
N PRO A 760 -13.81 15.95 25.60
CA PRO A 760 -13.32 14.76 24.89
C PRO A 760 -14.30 13.57 24.88
N ASP A 761 -15.14 13.43 25.91
CA ASP A 761 -16.10 12.34 26.03
C ASP A 761 -17.46 12.65 25.37
N SER A 762 -17.65 13.86 24.84
CA SER A 762 -18.91 14.31 24.24
C SER A 762 -18.67 15.20 23.01
N ILE A 763 -17.91 14.69 22.04
CA ILE A 763 -17.61 15.39 20.79
C ILE A 763 -18.88 15.53 19.94
N GLU A 764 -19.14 16.74 19.44
CA GLU A 764 -20.33 17.07 18.66
C GLU A 764 -19.97 17.66 17.29
N LEU A 765 -20.63 17.19 16.24
CA LEU A 765 -20.59 17.82 14.92
C LEU A 765 -21.38 19.13 14.96
N LEU A 766 -20.68 20.24 14.73
CA LEU A 766 -21.30 21.54 14.51
C LEU A 766 -21.97 21.58 13.14
N TRP A 767 -21.20 21.28 12.09
CA TRP A 767 -21.69 21.26 10.72
C TRP A 767 -20.74 20.48 9.78
N GLU A 768 -21.29 20.07 8.64
CA GLU A 768 -20.55 19.55 7.49
C GLU A 768 -21.02 20.31 6.23
N ARG A 769 -20.07 20.78 5.43
CA ARG A 769 -20.31 21.39 4.11
C ARG A 769 -19.58 20.56 3.05
N ALA A 770 -20.26 20.26 1.95
CA ALA A 770 -19.73 19.39 0.91
C ALA A 770 -20.05 19.92 -0.48
N ALA A 771 -19.25 19.55 -1.48
CA ALA A 771 -19.49 19.98 -2.86
C ALA A 771 -20.88 19.57 -3.40
N ASP A 772 -21.42 18.46 -2.88
CA ASP A 772 -22.70 17.87 -3.25
C ASP A 772 -23.87 18.22 -2.32
N ASP A 773 -23.68 19.08 -1.32
CA ASP A 773 -24.70 19.37 -0.29
C ASP A 773 -25.92 20.17 -0.80
N GLY A 774 -25.79 20.78 -1.97
CA GLY A 774 -26.84 21.59 -2.59
C GLY A 774 -27.10 22.95 -1.92
N LEU A 775 -26.28 23.34 -0.95
CA LEU A 775 -26.33 24.64 -0.28
C LEU A 775 -25.63 25.72 -1.12
N PRO A 776 -25.93 27.01 -0.90
CA PRO A 776 -25.27 28.09 -1.62
C PRO A 776 -23.73 27.99 -1.54
N GLY A 777 -23.08 28.09 -2.70
CA GLY A 777 -21.63 28.04 -2.81
C GLY A 777 -21.01 26.65 -2.85
N SER A 778 -21.78 25.56 -2.72
CA SER A 778 -21.26 24.19 -2.62
C SER A 778 -20.29 23.82 -3.74
N GLN A 779 -20.59 24.23 -4.98
CA GLN A 779 -19.74 23.97 -6.16
C GLN A 779 -18.35 24.60 -6.12
N ALA A 780 -18.08 25.48 -5.13
CA ALA A 780 -16.76 26.06 -4.92
C ALA A 780 -15.88 25.19 -4.00
N ILE A 781 -16.44 24.21 -3.30
CA ILE A 781 -15.71 23.29 -2.42
C ILE A 781 -15.02 22.23 -3.31
N GLY A 782 -13.72 22.04 -3.13
CA GLY A 782 -12.90 21.11 -3.92
C GLY A 782 -11.87 20.36 -3.09
N GLN A 783 -10.92 19.72 -3.77
CA GLN A 783 -9.88 18.89 -3.18
C GLN A 783 -8.73 19.72 -2.61
N MET A 784 -8.74 19.92 -1.30
CA MET A 784 -7.85 20.84 -0.59
C MET A 784 -6.60 20.12 -0.09
N ARG A 785 -5.41 20.69 -0.30
CA ARG A 785 -4.14 20.13 0.19
C ARG A 785 -3.64 20.77 1.48
N GLY A 786 -4.04 22.02 1.74
CA GLY A 786 -3.48 22.83 2.80
C GLY A 786 -4.34 22.85 4.05
N GLN A 787 -3.71 23.20 5.16
CA GLN A 787 -4.32 23.29 6.48
C GLN A 787 -5.42 24.38 6.53
N PRO A 788 -6.60 24.10 7.11
CA PRO A 788 -7.60 25.11 7.39
C PRO A 788 -7.07 26.16 8.39
N ILE A 789 -7.38 27.44 8.19
CA ILE A 789 -7.11 28.48 9.19
C ILE A 789 -8.38 28.83 9.93
N ILE A 790 -8.33 28.86 11.25
CA ILE A 790 -9.38 29.44 12.09
C ILE A 790 -8.96 30.86 12.50
N ALA A 791 -9.79 31.86 12.20
CA ALA A 791 -9.51 33.25 12.53
C ALA A 791 -10.78 34.07 12.73
N GLN A 792 -10.69 35.24 13.36
CA GLN A 792 -11.75 36.24 13.32
C GLN A 792 -11.57 37.16 12.11
N VAL A 793 -12.66 37.46 11.41
CA VAL A 793 -12.72 38.46 10.33
C VAL A 793 -13.69 39.60 10.69
N PRO A 794 -13.66 40.75 9.98
CA PRO A 794 -14.59 41.84 10.21
C PRO A 794 -16.05 41.39 10.07
N GLY A 795 -16.79 41.48 11.18
CA GLY A 795 -18.21 41.16 11.30
C GLY A 795 -19.10 42.39 11.43
N ALA A 796 -20.38 42.15 11.74
CA ALA A 796 -21.37 43.21 11.92
C ALA A 796 -21.00 44.15 13.09
N ALA A 797 -21.29 45.44 12.93
CA ALA A 797 -21.04 46.48 13.95
C ALA A 797 -19.59 46.56 14.46
N GLY A 798 -18.62 46.09 13.67
CA GLY A 798 -17.19 46.12 14.02
C GLY A 798 -16.76 45.03 15.00
N LYS A 799 -17.62 44.03 15.27
CA LYS A 799 -17.26 42.83 16.03
C LYS A 799 -16.49 41.84 15.16
N GLY A 800 -15.66 40.99 15.76
CA GLY A 800 -15.04 39.87 15.06
C GLY A 800 -16.04 38.75 14.80
N HIS A 801 -15.87 38.03 13.70
CA HIS A 801 -16.67 36.86 13.32
C HIS A 801 -15.73 35.68 13.07
N TRP A 802 -15.88 34.59 13.83
CA TRP A 802 -15.02 33.41 13.71
C TRP A 802 -15.33 32.63 12.44
N VAL A 803 -14.31 32.38 11.64
CA VAL A 803 -14.42 31.69 10.36
C VAL A 803 -13.29 30.69 10.16
N VAL A 804 -13.56 29.71 9.29
CA VAL A 804 -12.56 28.85 8.66
C VAL A 804 -12.21 29.42 7.29
N LEU A 805 -10.93 29.56 6.98
CA LEU A 805 -10.42 30.01 5.69
C LEU A 805 -9.61 28.92 4.99
N LEU A 806 -9.96 28.65 3.73
CA LEU A 806 -9.39 27.58 2.91
C LEU A 806 -9.27 28.02 1.44
N GLY A 807 -8.26 27.52 0.74
CA GLY A 807 -8.25 27.56 -0.73
C GLY A 807 -9.09 26.40 -1.26
N ASN A 808 -9.79 26.59 -2.39
CA ASN A 808 -10.64 25.55 -2.94
C ASN A 808 -9.92 24.37 -3.58
N GLY A 809 -8.59 24.40 -3.64
CA GLY A 809 -7.80 23.23 -3.97
C GLY A 809 -7.70 22.92 -5.45
N VAL A 810 -7.21 21.72 -5.77
CA VAL A 810 -6.52 21.41 -7.03
C VAL A 810 -7.41 20.91 -8.18
N ASP A 811 -8.63 20.46 -7.88
CA ASP A 811 -9.58 19.86 -8.83
C ASP A 811 -10.47 20.89 -9.54
N ASN A 812 -10.48 22.13 -9.06
CA ASN A 812 -11.39 23.17 -9.53
C ASN A 812 -10.78 24.07 -10.62
N ARG A 813 -11.62 24.42 -11.62
CA ARG A 813 -11.26 25.30 -12.75
C ARG A 813 -11.38 26.80 -12.47
N GLU A 814 -11.85 27.19 -11.30
CA GLU A 814 -11.90 28.60 -10.90
C GLU A 814 -11.45 28.70 -9.45
N GLY A 815 -10.39 29.46 -9.19
CA GLY A 815 -9.83 29.64 -7.86
C GLY A 815 -10.80 30.37 -6.96
N ARG A 816 -10.92 29.91 -5.71
CA ARG A 816 -11.77 30.49 -4.68
C ARG A 816 -11.08 30.44 -3.33
N LEU A 817 -11.12 31.55 -2.61
CA LEU A 817 -10.96 31.55 -1.16
C LEU A 817 -12.33 31.22 -0.56
N LEU A 818 -12.38 30.17 0.23
CA LEU A 818 -13.57 29.69 0.93
C LEU A 818 -13.50 30.18 2.37
N GLN A 819 -14.57 30.83 2.83
CA GLN A 819 -14.74 31.31 4.18
C GLN A 819 -16.01 30.70 4.76
N PHE A 820 -15.88 29.79 5.72
CA PHE A 820 -17.01 29.18 6.42
C PHE A 820 -17.20 29.85 7.77
N SER A 821 -18.42 30.23 8.11
CA SER A 821 -18.78 30.57 9.50
C SER A 821 -18.53 29.37 10.41
N ILE A 822 -17.88 29.56 11.56
CA ILE A 822 -17.68 28.48 12.53
C ILE A 822 -18.99 28.09 13.23
N GLU A 823 -19.93 29.02 13.37
CA GLU A 823 -21.19 28.79 14.10
C GLU A 823 -22.12 27.81 13.35
N ASP A 824 -22.28 28.00 12.04
CA ASP A 824 -23.31 27.33 11.24
C ASP A 824 -22.83 26.78 9.89
N GLY A 825 -21.56 27.02 9.54
CA GLY A 825 -20.98 26.54 8.29
C GLY A 825 -21.41 27.34 7.05
N ASP A 826 -22.03 28.52 7.22
CA ASP A 826 -22.39 29.38 6.08
C ASP A 826 -21.14 29.75 5.27
N LEU A 827 -21.23 29.61 3.94
CA LEU A 827 -20.08 29.74 3.03
C LEU A 827 -20.11 31.05 2.25
N THR A 828 -19.07 31.85 2.44
CA THR A 828 -18.68 32.97 1.57
C THR A 828 -17.52 32.55 0.69
N ALA A 829 -17.69 32.61 -0.64
CA ALA A 829 -16.65 32.25 -1.61
C ALA A 829 -16.17 33.49 -2.39
N TYR A 830 -14.91 33.87 -2.20
CA TYR A 830 -14.29 34.99 -2.92
C TYR A 830 -13.72 34.52 -4.26
N ARG A 831 -13.92 35.31 -5.32
CA ARG A 831 -13.45 34.97 -6.67
C ARG A 831 -11.96 35.23 -6.83
N ALA A 832 -11.21 34.25 -7.36
CA ALA A 832 -9.84 34.42 -7.83
C ALA A 832 -9.77 34.17 -9.35
N GLY A 833 -8.70 33.53 -9.83
CA GLY A 833 -8.45 33.21 -11.24
C GLY A 833 -9.11 31.93 -11.75
N THR A 834 -8.56 31.40 -12.83
CA THR A 834 -9.01 30.18 -13.54
C THR A 834 -8.29 28.90 -13.09
N ALA A 835 -7.55 28.98 -12.00
CA ALA A 835 -6.82 27.86 -11.43
C ALA A 835 -7.17 27.70 -9.95
N GLY A 836 -7.17 26.44 -9.50
CA GLY A 836 -7.37 26.08 -8.10
C GLY A 836 -6.48 26.87 -7.14
N LEU A 837 -7.06 27.34 -6.03
CA LEU A 837 -6.36 28.17 -5.05
C LEU A 837 -5.78 27.29 -3.92
N SER A 838 -4.51 27.51 -3.60
CA SER A 838 -3.81 26.86 -2.49
C SER A 838 -4.20 27.43 -1.13
N ALA A 839 -3.69 26.84 -0.04
CA ALA A 839 -3.98 27.34 1.31
C ALA A 839 -3.63 28.83 1.46
N PRO A 840 -4.52 29.64 2.05
CA PRO A 840 -4.26 31.05 2.26
C PRO A 840 -3.38 31.27 3.50
N ALA A 841 -2.79 32.45 3.59
CA ALA A 841 -2.26 33.02 4.82
C ALA A 841 -3.09 34.24 5.20
N VAL A 842 -3.32 34.47 6.49
CA VAL A 842 -4.15 35.58 6.98
C VAL A 842 -3.32 36.60 7.72
N TRP A 843 -3.67 37.88 7.61
CA TRP A 843 -2.97 38.97 8.26
C TRP A 843 -3.88 39.75 9.21
N GLN A 844 -3.39 39.99 10.42
CA GLN A 844 -4.00 40.85 11.42
C GLN A 844 -3.30 42.21 11.43
N ALA A 845 -3.88 43.21 10.76
CA ALA A 845 -3.29 44.54 10.70
C ALA A 845 -3.19 45.23 12.08
N ASP A 846 -4.15 44.98 12.97
CA ASP A 846 -4.14 45.41 14.37
C ASP A 846 -4.21 44.18 15.28
N GLY A 847 -3.04 43.71 15.72
CA GLY A 847 -2.95 42.56 16.63
C GLY A 847 -3.70 42.76 17.97
N SER A 848 -4.04 43.99 18.37
CA SER A 848 -4.76 44.22 19.63
C SER A 848 -6.23 43.81 19.59
N ASN A 849 -6.85 43.81 18.42
CA ASN A 849 -8.26 43.44 18.27
C ASN A 849 -8.45 41.97 17.82
N GLY A 850 -7.38 41.28 17.38
CA GLY A 850 -7.46 39.87 16.99
C GLY A 850 -8.26 39.60 15.71
N ILE A 851 -8.57 40.64 14.92
CA ILE A 851 -9.33 40.54 13.68
C ILE A 851 -8.37 40.56 12.49
N SER A 852 -8.46 39.53 11.65
CA SER A 852 -7.74 39.39 10.39
C SER A 852 -8.48 40.12 9.28
N THR A 853 -7.82 41.05 8.60
CA THR A 853 -8.43 41.90 7.56
C THR A 853 -8.08 41.46 6.14
N ASP A 854 -6.98 40.71 5.99
CA ASP A 854 -6.43 40.37 4.68
C ASP A 854 -6.08 38.89 4.62
N ALA A 855 -6.25 38.30 3.45
CA ALA A 855 -5.74 36.97 3.12
C ALA A 855 -4.92 36.99 1.83
N TYR A 856 -3.89 36.14 1.77
CA TYR A 856 -3.05 35.96 0.60
C TYR A 856 -2.94 34.49 0.23
N ALA A 857 -3.04 34.16 -1.06
CA ALA A 857 -2.95 32.77 -1.51
C ALA A 857 -2.38 32.66 -2.92
N GLY A 858 -1.60 31.61 -3.20
CA GLY A 858 -1.17 31.27 -4.55
C GLY A 858 -2.16 30.35 -5.27
N ASP A 859 -2.10 30.30 -6.60
CA ASP A 859 -2.85 29.34 -7.41
C ASP A 859 -1.94 28.47 -8.30
N LEU A 860 -2.53 27.45 -8.94
CA LEU A 860 -1.82 26.55 -9.85
C LEU A 860 -1.33 27.21 -11.15
N ASP A 861 -1.77 28.45 -11.46
CA ASP A 861 -1.25 29.26 -12.57
C ASP A 861 -0.09 30.18 -12.12
N GLY A 862 0.35 30.07 -10.87
CA GLY A 862 1.45 30.87 -10.30
C GLY A 862 1.05 32.29 -9.93
N THR A 863 -0.25 32.59 -9.84
CA THR A 863 -0.73 33.92 -9.43
C THR A 863 -0.87 33.96 -7.91
N ILE A 864 -0.32 35.01 -7.29
CA ILE A 864 -0.52 35.34 -5.88
C ILE A 864 -1.64 36.35 -5.80
N TRP A 865 -2.65 36.02 -5.01
CA TRP A 865 -3.87 36.80 -4.81
C TRP A 865 -3.88 37.43 -3.42
N HIS A 866 -4.51 38.60 -3.31
CA HIS A 866 -4.88 39.26 -2.07
C HIS A 866 -6.41 39.35 -1.98
N PHE A 867 -6.96 39.17 -0.78
CA PHE A 867 -8.39 39.27 -0.50
C PHE A 867 -8.61 40.14 0.73
N GLU A 868 -9.47 41.14 0.62
CA GLU A 868 -10.01 41.87 1.77
C GLU A 868 -11.13 41.04 2.41
N LEU A 869 -10.94 40.64 3.67
CA LEU A 869 -11.85 39.75 4.38
C LEU A 869 -13.04 40.51 4.96
N SER A 870 -14.24 39.98 4.75
CA SER A 870 -15.50 40.49 5.31
C SER A 870 -16.54 39.38 5.44
N THR A 871 -17.76 39.70 5.88
CA THR A 871 -18.88 38.74 5.85
C THR A 871 -19.56 38.63 4.47
N ALA A 872 -19.12 39.39 3.46
CA ALA A 872 -19.69 39.40 2.13
C ALA A 872 -18.70 38.88 1.09
N ALA A 873 -19.22 38.24 0.03
CA ALA A 873 -18.39 37.76 -1.05
C ALA A 873 -17.71 38.92 -1.80
N GLY A 874 -16.43 38.74 -2.13
CA GLY A 874 -15.62 39.68 -2.91
C GLY A 874 -14.87 39.01 -4.06
N SER A 875 -13.95 39.78 -4.67
CA SER A 875 -12.98 39.30 -5.66
C SER A 875 -11.59 39.59 -5.15
N GLY A 876 -10.66 38.67 -5.39
CA GLY A 876 -9.25 38.88 -5.08
C GLY A 876 -8.56 39.78 -6.10
N GLU A 877 -7.51 40.43 -5.64
CA GLU A 877 -6.62 41.27 -6.45
C GLU A 877 -5.31 40.53 -6.73
N VAL A 878 -4.76 40.71 -7.93
CA VAL A 878 -3.48 40.09 -8.30
C VAL A 878 -2.33 40.88 -7.68
N VAL A 879 -1.55 40.20 -6.85
CA VAL A 879 -0.33 40.73 -6.23
C VAL A 879 0.87 40.49 -7.14
N PHE A 880 1.08 39.25 -7.57
CA PHE A 880 2.25 38.85 -8.36
C PHE A 880 1.94 37.64 -9.24
N ARG A 881 2.73 37.42 -10.29
CA ARG A 881 2.67 36.23 -11.15
C ARG A 881 4.05 35.57 -11.23
N ALA A 882 4.22 34.46 -10.54
CA ALA A 882 5.42 33.65 -10.57
C ALA A 882 5.61 33.01 -11.95
N ARG A 883 6.72 33.38 -12.59
CA ARG A 883 7.13 32.86 -13.89
C ARG A 883 8.63 32.65 -13.86
N ASN A 884 9.10 31.61 -14.55
CA ASN A 884 10.53 31.43 -14.78
C ASN A 884 11.06 32.43 -15.82
N ASP A 885 12.38 32.44 -16.05
CA ASP A 885 13.01 33.35 -17.02
C ASP A 885 12.50 33.17 -18.46
N ALA A 886 12.03 31.96 -18.81
CA ALA A 886 11.37 31.67 -20.09
C ALA A 886 9.90 32.16 -20.16
N GLY A 887 9.38 32.81 -19.12
CA GLY A 887 8.00 33.30 -19.04
C GLY A 887 6.96 32.21 -18.75
N THR A 888 7.39 30.99 -18.43
CA THR A 888 6.50 29.87 -18.07
C THR A 888 5.98 30.08 -16.66
N ALA A 889 4.66 29.94 -16.46
CA ALA A 889 4.04 30.02 -15.14
C ALA A 889 4.58 28.92 -14.21
N GLN A 890 4.80 29.28 -12.95
CA GLN A 890 5.29 28.35 -11.92
C GLN A 890 4.17 28.12 -10.90
N PRO A 891 3.59 26.90 -10.81
CA PRO A 891 2.47 26.62 -9.93
C PRO A 891 2.84 26.86 -8.46
N ILE A 892 1.88 27.31 -7.66
CA ILE A 892 2.06 27.47 -6.21
C ILE A 892 1.09 26.53 -5.50
N THR A 893 1.61 25.46 -4.87
CA THR A 893 0.81 24.52 -4.06
C THR A 893 0.93 24.74 -2.56
N THR A 894 1.77 25.69 -2.12
CA THR A 894 2.10 25.92 -0.71
C THR A 894 1.32 27.08 -0.12
N GLN A 895 1.13 27.03 1.19
CA GLN A 895 0.65 28.17 1.96
C GLN A 895 1.76 29.25 2.02
N PRO A 896 1.46 30.52 1.72
CA PRO A 896 2.43 31.60 1.94
C PRO A 896 2.75 31.80 3.42
N LEU A 897 3.95 32.29 3.73
CA LEU A 897 4.30 32.78 5.07
C LEU A 897 4.27 34.32 5.06
N LEU A 898 3.60 34.93 6.03
CA LEU A 898 3.52 36.39 6.17
C LEU A 898 4.33 36.86 7.38
N HIS A 899 5.11 37.92 7.21
CA HIS A 899 5.89 38.49 8.31
C HIS A 899 6.10 40.00 8.15
N ALA A 900 5.96 40.76 9.24
CA ALA A 900 6.25 42.20 9.24
C ALA A 900 7.74 42.47 9.41
N SER A 901 8.30 43.31 8.55
CA SER A 901 9.69 43.74 8.65
C SER A 901 9.93 44.54 9.93
N VAL A 902 10.92 44.10 10.70
CA VAL A 902 11.40 44.81 11.89
C VAL A 902 12.10 46.14 11.53
N ASP A 903 12.54 46.30 10.28
CA ASP A 903 13.32 47.46 9.85
C ASP A 903 12.44 48.65 9.45
N ASP A 904 11.30 48.38 8.80
CA ASP A 904 10.45 49.42 8.23
C ASP A 904 8.94 49.19 8.39
N GLY A 905 8.52 48.08 9.02
CA GLY A 905 7.11 47.73 9.21
C GLY A 905 6.38 47.29 7.95
N SER A 906 7.09 47.02 6.85
CA SER A 906 6.49 46.46 5.64
C SER A 906 6.05 45.00 5.83
N LEU A 907 4.94 44.60 5.22
CA LEU A 907 4.50 43.20 5.22
C LEU A 907 5.19 42.45 4.09
N TRP A 908 5.83 41.34 4.42
CA TRP A 908 6.47 40.43 3.48
C TRP A 908 5.68 39.13 3.36
N LEU A 909 5.69 38.57 2.15
CA LEU A 909 5.10 37.29 1.79
C LEU A 909 6.21 36.39 1.23
N PHE A 910 6.39 35.22 1.84
CA PHE A 910 7.34 34.20 1.38
C PHE A 910 6.58 33.02 0.79
N VAL A 911 6.97 32.59 -0.40
CA VAL A 911 6.31 31.46 -1.08
C VAL A 911 7.26 30.75 -2.04
N GLY A 912 7.21 29.43 -2.03
CA GLY A 912 7.92 28.59 -2.98
C GLY A 912 7.02 28.08 -4.09
N THR A 913 7.57 27.90 -5.28
CA THR A 913 6.86 27.34 -6.43
C THR A 913 7.18 25.86 -6.64
N GLY A 914 6.22 25.14 -7.20
CA GLY A 914 6.27 23.71 -7.38
C GLY A 914 4.90 23.05 -7.33
N ARG A 915 4.83 21.84 -7.88
CA ARG A 915 3.74 20.89 -7.62
C ARG A 915 4.28 19.47 -7.58
N PHE A 916 3.64 18.64 -6.78
CA PHE A 916 3.90 17.21 -6.67
C PHE A 916 2.58 16.48 -6.41
N LEU A 917 1.71 16.50 -7.43
CA LEU A 917 0.29 16.10 -7.34
C LEU A 917 -0.04 14.88 -8.19
N SER A 918 0.75 14.58 -9.23
CA SER A 918 0.51 13.45 -10.14
C SER A 918 1.81 12.81 -10.63
N GLU A 919 1.72 11.60 -11.20
CA GLU A 919 2.88 10.89 -11.77
C GLU A 919 3.64 11.72 -12.81
N SER A 920 2.93 12.56 -13.59
CA SER A 920 3.56 13.50 -14.54
C SER A 920 4.54 14.48 -13.90
N ASP A 921 4.47 14.68 -12.57
CA ASP A 921 5.38 15.56 -11.84
C ASP A 921 6.73 14.89 -11.52
N LEU A 922 6.85 13.56 -11.72
CA LEU A 922 8.06 12.74 -11.53
C LEU A 922 8.93 12.63 -12.80
N GLU A 923 8.38 12.86 -14.00
CA GLU A 923 8.95 12.33 -15.27
C GLU A 923 9.49 13.36 -16.27
N ALA A 924 9.84 14.58 -15.85
CA ALA A 924 10.29 15.58 -16.81
C ALA A 924 11.78 15.43 -17.19
N VAL A 925 12.05 15.02 -18.43
CA VAL A 925 13.36 15.27 -19.08
C VAL A 925 13.51 16.78 -19.26
N ALA A 926 14.49 17.39 -18.59
CA ALA A 926 14.66 18.84 -18.46
C ALA A 926 13.48 19.54 -17.75
N PRO A 927 13.32 19.31 -16.44
CA PRO A 927 12.21 19.87 -15.66
C PRO A 927 12.25 21.40 -15.61
N PRO A 928 11.09 22.10 -15.58
CA PRO A 928 11.06 23.56 -15.52
C PRO A 928 11.63 24.05 -14.18
N VAL A 929 12.46 25.10 -14.25
CA VAL A 929 13.00 25.79 -13.06
C VAL A 929 11.85 26.26 -12.16
N GLN A 930 11.90 25.90 -10.88
CA GLN A 930 11.07 26.49 -9.82
C GLN A 930 11.90 27.50 -9.02
N SER A 931 11.22 28.26 -8.17
CA SER A 931 11.82 29.41 -7.48
C SER A 931 11.21 29.62 -6.10
N TRP A 932 12.00 30.24 -5.23
CA TRP A 932 11.56 30.76 -3.95
C TRP A 932 11.47 32.28 -4.01
N TYR A 933 10.38 32.86 -3.50
CA TYR A 933 10.11 34.28 -3.54
C TYR A 933 9.94 34.87 -2.14
N GLY A 934 10.51 36.05 -1.92
CA GLY A 934 10.18 36.93 -0.80
C GLY A 934 9.70 38.29 -1.33
N LEU A 935 8.44 38.63 -1.10
CA LEU A 935 7.75 39.74 -1.74
C LEU A 935 7.25 40.75 -0.71
N ARG A 936 7.53 42.04 -0.90
CA ARG A 936 6.98 43.11 -0.05
C ARG A 936 5.57 43.50 -0.49
N VAL A 937 4.56 42.90 0.12
CA VAL A 937 3.16 43.04 -0.30
C VAL A 937 2.48 44.32 0.23
N VAL A 938 2.92 44.84 1.39
CA VAL A 938 2.46 46.13 1.93
C VAL A 938 3.67 46.94 2.40
N SER A 939 3.69 48.26 2.15
CA SER A 939 4.72 49.15 2.68
C SER A 939 4.11 50.41 3.30
N PRO A 940 4.48 50.78 4.54
CA PRO A 940 4.08 52.06 5.13
C PRO A 940 4.82 53.26 4.52
N ARG A 941 5.82 53.02 3.64
CA ARG A 941 6.56 54.07 2.93
C ARG A 941 6.06 54.19 1.47
N PRO A 942 5.79 55.40 0.96
CA PRO A 942 5.06 55.61 -0.30
C PRO A 942 5.68 55.15 -1.63
N GLN A 943 6.66 54.23 -1.68
CA GLN A 943 7.41 53.99 -2.94
C GLN A 943 7.71 52.54 -3.35
N VAL A 944 7.36 51.49 -2.59
CA VAL A 944 7.80 50.12 -2.96
C VAL A 944 6.91 48.92 -2.54
N PRO A 945 5.56 48.92 -2.63
CA PRO A 945 4.79 47.68 -2.51
C PRO A 945 4.69 46.92 -3.85
N VAL A 946 4.68 45.58 -3.79
CA VAL A 946 4.41 44.62 -4.89
C VAL A 946 2.96 44.70 -5.38
N ALA A 947 2.10 45.53 -4.77
CA ALA A 947 0.65 45.59 -4.98
C ALA A 947 0.18 46.07 -6.39
N ALA A 948 1.02 45.97 -7.43
CA ALA A 948 0.62 46.24 -8.81
C ALA A 948 0.95 45.03 -9.68
N ALA A 949 -0.04 44.52 -10.44
CA ALA A 949 0.10 43.43 -11.42
C ALA A 949 1.17 43.66 -12.52
N SER A 950 1.85 44.81 -12.51
CA SER A 950 2.99 45.16 -13.35
C SER A 950 4.35 44.68 -12.82
N VAL A 951 4.43 44.25 -11.55
CA VAL A 951 5.69 43.82 -10.91
C VAL A 951 6.12 42.45 -11.45
N GLY A 952 7.38 42.35 -11.89
CA GLY A 952 7.99 41.12 -12.40
C GLY A 952 9.37 40.86 -11.80
N ARG A 953 10.08 39.83 -12.31
CA ARG A 953 11.43 39.47 -11.83
C ARG A 953 12.44 40.62 -11.88
N SER A 954 12.30 41.54 -12.84
CA SER A 954 13.17 42.70 -12.97
C SER A 954 13.07 43.71 -11.83
N ASP A 955 12.00 43.64 -11.03
CA ASP A 955 11.77 44.48 -9.86
C ASP A 955 12.19 43.78 -8.56
N LEU A 956 12.77 42.59 -8.66
CA LEU A 956 13.23 41.76 -7.55
C LEU A 956 14.75 41.58 -7.63
N VAL A 957 15.38 41.39 -6.48
CA VAL A 957 16.80 41.01 -6.41
C VAL A 957 16.93 39.51 -6.56
N GLU A 958 17.76 39.06 -7.51
CA GLU A 958 18.07 37.65 -7.70
C GLU A 958 19.08 37.16 -6.64
N ARG A 959 18.83 35.96 -6.11
CA ARG A 959 19.70 35.22 -5.19
C ARG A 959 20.02 33.86 -5.78
N PHE A 960 21.17 33.32 -5.41
CA PHE A 960 21.72 32.10 -6.01
C PHE A 960 22.04 31.05 -4.97
N ILE A 961 21.89 29.78 -5.35
CA ILE A 961 22.65 28.68 -4.73
C ILE A 961 24.05 28.77 -5.35
N VAL A 962 25.08 28.92 -4.51
CA VAL A 962 26.46 29.19 -4.96
C VAL A 962 27.39 28.00 -4.79
N ALA A 963 27.06 27.08 -3.89
CA ALA A 963 27.82 25.87 -3.68
C ALA A 963 26.94 24.75 -3.12
N GLU A 964 27.23 23.53 -3.56
CA GLU A 964 26.83 22.27 -2.94
C GLU A 964 28.12 21.46 -2.73
N GLN A 965 28.26 20.82 -1.58
CA GLN A 965 29.36 19.89 -1.33
C GLN A 965 28.87 18.45 -1.39
N ASP A 966 29.69 17.63 -2.05
CA ASP A 966 29.41 16.23 -2.37
C ASP A 966 29.64 15.30 -1.15
N PRO A 967 28.72 14.34 -0.90
CA PRO A 967 28.85 13.23 0.05
C PRO A 967 30.23 12.54 0.09
N ALA A 968 30.98 12.54 -1.02
CA ALA A 968 32.29 11.89 -1.11
C ALA A 968 33.34 12.43 -0.11
N ASN A 969 33.13 13.59 0.50
CA ASN A 969 33.99 14.18 1.53
C ASN A 969 33.39 14.18 2.95
N GLY A 970 32.17 13.65 3.15
CA GLY A 970 31.48 13.64 4.44
C GLY A 970 30.85 14.97 4.85
N GLU A 971 30.72 15.95 3.95
CA GLU A 971 30.06 17.25 4.19
C GLU A 971 28.83 17.39 3.28
N TYR A 972 27.62 17.48 3.85
CA TYR A 972 26.33 17.56 3.12
C TYR A 972 25.80 19.01 3.03
N GLY A 973 26.69 19.96 2.71
CA GLY A 973 26.41 21.39 2.81
C GLY A 973 25.89 22.05 1.53
N ARG A 974 24.97 23.00 1.68
CA ARG A 974 24.55 23.94 0.63
C ARG A 974 24.72 25.40 1.09
N ALA A 975 25.30 26.24 0.24
CA ALA A 975 25.49 27.67 0.49
C ALA A 975 24.77 28.52 -0.55
N THR A 976 24.19 29.63 -0.09
CA THR A 976 23.52 30.64 -0.92
C THR A 976 24.35 31.92 -1.01
N SER A 977 24.03 32.78 -1.98
CA SER A 977 24.71 34.06 -2.23
C SER A 977 24.64 34.99 -1.02
N ALA A 978 25.74 35.66 -0.70
CA ALA A 978 25.76 36.78 0.23
C ALA A 978 24.98 38.00 -0.33
N GLY A 979 24.65 38.93 0.56
CA GLY A 979 23.95 40.17 0.25
C GLY A 979 23.55 40.92 1.52
N ASP A 980 23.10 42.16 1.36
CA ASP A 980 22.66 43.01 2.47
C ASP A 980 21.23 43.54 2.26
N ARG A 981 20.52 43.83 3.35
CA ARG A 981 19.17 44.40 3.31
C ARG A 981 19.11 45.77 2.61
N ALA A 982 20.20 46.52 2.54
CA ALA A 982 20.28 47.77 1.78
C ALA A 982 20.03 47.58 0.27
N GLU A 983 20.26 46.38 -0.27
CA GLU A 983 19.94 46.04 -1.66
C GLU A 983 18.43 46.04 -1.93
N MET A 984 17.59 45.90 -0.89
CA MET A 984 16.13 45.95 -1.01
C MET A 984 15.55 47.38 -1.07
N ILE A 985 16.40 48.41 -1.01
CA ILE A 985 15.96 49.79 -1.17
C ILE A 985 15.46 49.99 -2.61
N GLY A 986 14.17 50.27 -2.76
CA GLY A 986 13.53 50.47 -4.06
C GLY A 986 13.15 49.20 -4.82
N GLN A 987 13.43 48.00 -4.26
CA GLN A 987 13.11 46.71 -4.87
C GLN A 987 11.82 46.12 -4.30
N ALA A 988 11.03 45.41 -5.10
CA ALA A 988 9.77 44.83 -4.63
C ALA A 988 9.98 43.55 -3.78
N GLY A 989 11.19 43.01 -3.75
CA GLY A 989 11.55 41.82 -2.98
C GLY A 989 12.76 41.10 -3.55
N TRP A 990 12.83 39.79 -3.36
CA TRP A 990 13.87 38.92 -3.88
C TRP A 990 13.29 37.60 -4.42
N PHE A 991 14.07 36.92 -5.25
CA PHE A 991 13.78 35.54 -5.67
C PHE A 991 15.06 34.71 -5.77
N MET A 992 14.93 33.39 -5.65
CA MET A 992 16.01 32.42 -5.83
C MET A 992 15.52 31.30 -6.74
N ASP A 993 16.19 31.09 -7.87
CA ASP A 993 15.93 29.94 -8.74
C ASP A 993 16.58 28.68 -8.19
N LEU A 994 15.83 27.57 -8.17
CA LEU A 994 16.28 26.28 -7.65
C LEU A 994 16.98 25.50 -8.76
N VAL A 995 18.24 25.85 -9.00
CA VAL A 995 19.10 25.25 -10.03
C VAL A 995 20.37 24.68 -9.41
N ASP A 996 20.94 23.69 -10.09
CA ASP A 996 22.23 23.11 -9.74
C ASP A 996 23.34 24.18 -9.87
N PRO A 997 24.13 24.46 -8.81
CA PRO A 997 25.07 25.58 -8.82
C PRO A 997 26.26 25.40 -9.77
N ASP A 998 26.61 24.15 -10.12
CA ASP A 998 27.76 23.85 -10.98
C ASP A 998 27.39 23.93 -12.47
N THR A 999 26.19 23.44 -12.81
CA THR A 999 25.73 23.36 -14.20
C THR A 999 24.80 24.50 -14.61
N GLY A 1000 24.16 25.16 -13.65
CA GLY A 1000 23.08 26.13 -13.88
C GLY A 1000 21.80 25.50 -14.46
N LEU A 1001 21.71 24.17 -14.47
CA LEU A 1001 20.56 23.45 -15.02
C LEU A 1001 19.55 23.10 -13.93
N SER A 1002 18.28 23.01 -14.32
CA SER A 1002 17.21 22.57 -13.44
C SER A 1002 17.30 21.06 -13.20
N ARG A 1003 17.37 20.66 -11.93
CA ARG A 1003 17.12 19.27 -11.48
C ARG A 1003 15.63 19.01 -11.21
N GLY A 1004 14.77 20.01 -11.40
CA GLY A 1004 13.35 19.93 -11.09
C GLY A 1004 13.04 20.10 -9.61
N GLU A 1005 14.05 20.60 -8.87
CA GLU A 1005 13.94 21.02 -7.49
C GLU A 1005 12.80 22.02 -7.31
N ARG A 1006 11.98 21.82 -6.29
CA ARG A 1006 10.74 22.57 -6.07
C ARG A 1006 10.38 22.64 -4.59
N ILE A 1007 9.54 23.60 -4.22
CA ILE A 1007 9.06 23.78 -2.85
C ILE A 1007 7.58 23.42 -2.81
N VAL A 1008 7.26 22.33 -2.11
CA VAL A 1008 5.88 21.83 -1.95
C VAL A 1008 5.42 21.82 -0.50
N GLN A 1009 6.25 22.36 0.40
CA GLN A 1009 5.93 22.63 1.80
C GLN A 1009 6.03 24.14 2.09
N PRO A 1010 5.19 24.69 2.99
CA PRO A 1010 5.27 26.10 3.37
C PRO A 1010 6.63 26.49 3.96
N SER A 1011 7.05 27.73 3.74
CA SER A 1011 8.19 28.30 4.46
C SER A 1011 7.84 28.48 5.94
N GLN A 1012 8.85 28.36 6.81
CA GLN A 1012 8.69 28.51 8.26
C GLN A 1012 9.64 29.57 8.80
N GLU A 1013 9.26 30.27 9.86
CA GLU A 1013 10.17 31.16 10.59
C GLU A 1013 10.71 30.45 11.83
N ILE A 1014 12.03 30.43 11.99
CA ILE A 1014 12.68 29.94 13.21
C ILE A 1014 13.80 30.91 13.57
N ALA A 1015 13.82 31.39 14.82
CA ALA A 1015 14.87 32.28 15.33
C ALA A 1015 15.19 33.50 14.42
N GLY A 1016 14.18 34.12 13.81
CA GLY A 1016 14.33 35.31 12.95
C GLY A 1016 14.86 35.04 11.53
N ARG A 1017 14.87 33.78 11.09
CA ARG A 1017 15.24 33.36 9.73
C ARG A 1017 14.08 32.62 9.09
N ILE A 1018 14.02 32.63 7.76
CA ILE A 1018 13.03 31.83 7.03
C ILE A 1018 13.68 30.55 6.51
N TYR A 1019 13.03 29.43 6.79
CA TYR A 1019 13.40 28.09 6.41
C TYR A 1019 12.49 27.59 5.30
N VAL A 1020 13.05 26.73 4.45
CA VAL A 1020 12.28 25.98 3.47
C VAL A 1020 12.90 24.62 3.26
N SER A 1021 12.05 23.60 3.09
CA SER A 1021 12.45 22.30 2.57
C SER A 1021 12.10 22.21 1.09
N THR A 1022 13.06 21.77 0.28
CA THR A 1022 12.89 21.53 -1.15
C THR A 1022 12.82 20.04 -1.44
N LEU A 1023 12.23 19.73 -2.59
CA LEU A 1023 12.04 18.39 -3.11
C LEU A 1023 12.59 18.35 -4.55
N ILE A 1024 13.48 17.41 -4.83
CA ILE A 1024 13.98 17.05 -6.14
C ILE A 1024 13.36 15.70 -6.48
N PRO A 1025 12.40 15.64 -7.40
CA PRO A 1025 11.88 14.38 -7.88
C PRO A 1025 12.94 13.76 -8.79
N GLU A 1026 13.86 12.99 -8.21
CA GLU A 1026 14.82 12.21 -8.98
C GLU A 1026 14.28 10.81 -9.26
N PRO A 1027 14.18 10.39 -10.54
CA PRO A 1027 13.94 8.99 -10.88
C PRO A 1027 15.22 8.14 -10.76
N ARG A 1028 16.28 8.65 -10.11
CA ARG A 1028 17.60 8.00 -10.14
C ARG A 1028 17.52 6.66 -9.44
N ASP A 1029 17.00 6.53 -8.23
CA ASP A 1029 16.82 5.21 -7.62
C ASP A 1029 15.39 4.95 -7.16
N ILE A 1030 14.64 4.14 -7.92
CA ILE A 1030 13.31 3.64 -7.53
C ILE A 1030 13.38 2.87 -6.20
N CYS A 1031 14.56 2.34 -5.85
CA CYS A 1031 14.80 1.67 -4.58
C CYS A 1031 14.96 2.58 -3.37
N TYR A 1032 15.00 3.88 -3.63
CA TYR A 1032 15.07 4.90 -2.63
C TYR A 1032 14.19 6.07 -3.08
N PRO A 1033 12.86 5.95 -2.95
CA PRO A 1033 11.91 6.93 -3.45
C PRO A 1033 11.89 8.23 -2.63
N TYR A 1034 12.80 8.37 -1.66
CA TYR A 1034 12.95 9.62 -0.94
C TYR A 1034 13.41 10.68 -1.92
N PRO A 1035 12.61 11.72 -2.14
CA PRO A 1035 13.04 12.80 -2.98
C PRO A 1035 14.29 13.43 -2.34
N ALA A 1036 15.36 13.54 -3.11
CA ALA A 1036 16.50 14.36 -2.73
C ALA A 1036 16.03 15.82 -2.52
N GLY A 1037 16.84 16.66 -1.91
CA GLY A 1037 16.45 18.05 -1.71
C GLY A 1037 17.41 18.79 -0.81
N ALA A 1038 16.91 19.85 -0.18
CA ALA A 1038 17.64 20.54 0.86
C ALA A 1038 16.68 21.17 1.86
N VAL A 1039 17.12 21.24 3.11
CA VAL A 1039 16.60 22.24 4.06
C VAL A 1039 17.51 23.45 3.98
N MET A 1040 16.97 24.63 3.74
CA MET A 1040 17.75 25.87 3.61
C MET A 1040 17.15 26.99 4.44
N ALA A 1041 18.00 27.91 4.90
CA ALA A 1041 17.61 29.08 5.69
C ALA A 1041 18.20 30.37 5.10
N VAL A 1042 17.42 31.43 4.98
CA VAL A 1042 17.89 32.75 4.49
C VAL A 1042 17.47 33.87 5.42
N ASP A 1043 18.11 35.03 5.28
CA ASP A 1043 17.60 36.26 5.88
C ASP A 1043 16.27 36.66 5.19
N PRO A 1044 15.16 36.84 5.93
CA PRO A 1044 13.84 37.13 5.35
C PRO A 1044 13.84 38.35 4.43
N PHE A 1045 14.52 39.42 4.84
CA PHE A 1045 14.38 40.73 4.20
C PHE A 1045 15.49 41.04 3.20
N SER A 1046 16.30 40.04 2.84
CA SER A 1046 17.26 40.14 1.75
C SER A 1046 17.32 38.89 0.87
N GLY A 1047 16.87 37.73 1.36
CA GLY A 1047 17.01 36.42 0.70
C GLY A 1047 18.45 35.92 0.64
N ALA A 1048 19.38 36.62 1.30
CA ALA A 1048 20.79 36.31 1.29
C ALA A 1048 21.14 35.25 2.34
N ASN A 1049 22.35 34.70 2.19
CA ASN A 1049 22.97 33.89 3.24
C ASN A 1049 22.99 34.68 4.57
N PRO A 1050 22.50 34.08 5.68
CA PRO A 1050 22.38 34.77 6.96
C PRO A 1050 23.75 35.13 7.60
N GLY A 1051 24.87 34.63 7.06
CA GLY A 1051 26.22 35.02 7.48
C GLY A 1051 26.71 34.36 8.77
N GLU A 1052 25.88 33.53 9.42
CA GLU A 1052 26.26 32.75 10.59
C GLU A 1052 26.14 31.24 10.30
N PRO A 1053 27.15 30.42 10.64
CA PRO A 1053 27.09 28.96 10.55
C PRO A 1053 25.86 28.43 11.27
N PHE A 1054 25.05 27.64 10.56
CA PHE A 1054 23.79 27.14 11.09
C PHE A 1054 23.75 25.62 11.18
N PHE A 1055 24.14 24.93 10.11
CA PHE A 1055 24.17 23.47 10.06
C PHE A 1055 25.58 22.94 10.39
N ASP A 1056 25.60 21.86 11.18
CA ASP A 1056 26.71 20.91 11.24
C ASP A 1056 26.45 19.90 10.11
N THR A 1057 27.30 19.92 9.08
CA THR A 1057 27.08 19.17 7.84
C THR A 1057 27.82 17.84 7.79
N ASN A 1058 28.63 17.55 8.81
CA ASN A 1058 29.47 16.35 8.89
C ASN A 1058 29.33 15.58 10.22
N GLY A 1059 28.53 16.08 11.15
CA GLY A 1059 28.20 15.44 12.43
C GLY A 1059 29.32 15.50 13.47
N ASP A 1060 30.31 16.39 13.32
CA ASP A 1060 31.44 16.52 14.23
C ASP A 1060 31.16 17.45 15.44
N GLY A 1061 29.96 18.03 15.50
CA GLY A 1061 29.53 18.99 16.50
C GLY A 1061 29.98 20.44 16.22
N VAL A 1062 30.59 20.70 15.07
CA VAL A 1062 31.04 22.02 14.59
C VAL A 1062 30.22 22.41 13.37
N ARG A 1063 29.99 23.72 13.19
CA ARG A 1063 29.21 24.24 12.07
C ARG A 1063 30.13 24.66 10.92
N ASP A 1064 29.79 24.27 9.71
CA ASP A 1064 30.71 24.27 8.56
C ASP A 1064 30.57 25.50 7.63
N GLN A 1065 31.60 25.74 6.81
CA GLN A 1065 31.71 26.86 5.88
C GLN A 1065 32.41 26.48 4.58
N THR A 1066 32.15 27.21 3.50
CA THR A 1066 32.79 27.06 2.19
C THR A 1066 33.40 28.37 1.67
N GLN A 1067 34.29 28.27 0.68
CA GLN A 1067 34.88 29.42 -0.01
C GLN A 1067 34.21 29.61 -1.37
N TYR A 1068 33.63 30.78 -1.62
CA TYR A 1068 33.06 31.12 -2.93
C TYR A 1068 33.38 32.57 -3.30
N GLY A 1069 33.93 32.79 -4.51
CA GLY A 1069 34.23 34.14 -5.00
C GLY A 1069 35.29 34.93 -4.18
N GLY A 1070 36.01 34.27 -3.27
CA GLY A 1070 36.93 34.92 -2.32
C GLY A 1070 36.31 35.25 -0.96
N ASP A 1071 35.00 35.00 -0.79
CA ASP A 1071 34.28 35.15 0.46
C ASP A 1071 34.12 33.79 1.16
N THR A 1072 34.12 33.82 2.49
CA THR A 1072 33.82 32.66 3.33
C THR A 1072 32.34 32.67 3.66
N LEU A 1073 31.59 31.69 3.15
CA LEU A 1073 30.15 31.58 3.33
C LEU A 1073 29.81 30.37 4.20
N PRO A 1074 28.99 30.53 5.25
CA PRO A 1074 28.53 29.38 6.00
C PRO A 1074 27.57 28.54 5.18
N PHE A 1075 27.56 27.24 5.45
CA PHE A 1075 26.49 26.38 4.97
C PHE A 1075 25.19 26.76 5.67
N ASN A 1076 24.28 27.30 4.87
CA ASN A 1076 22.94 27.71 5.29
C ASN A 1076 21.87 26.77 4.74
N GLY A 1077 22.27 25.64 4.19
CA GLY A 1077 21.41 24.51 3.90
C GLY A 1077 22.11 23.17 4.11
N LEU A 1078 21.30 22.15 4.39
CA LEU A 1078 21.68 20.75 4.48
C LEU A 1078 21.05 20.02 3.29
N LEU A 1079 21.86 19.32 2.51
CA LEU A 1079 21.36 18.45 1.44
C LEU A 1079 20.69 17.23 2.06
N LEU A 1080 19.48 16.95 1.60
CA LEU A 1080 18.74 15.74 1.92
C LEU A 1080 19.11 14.73 0.83
N ASP A 1081 20.08 13.86 1.12
CA ASP A 1081 20.53 12.77 0.25
C ASP A 1081 20.66 11.46 1.06
N GLU A 1082 20.86 10.33 0.36
CA GLU A 1082 20.92 8.90 0.70
C GLU A 1082 21.40 8.42 2.10
N ALA A 1083 21.85 9.29 3.01
CA ALA A 1083 22.55 8.92 4.25
C ALA A 1083 22.04 9.55 5.57
N LEU A 1084 21.00 10.39 5.55
CA LEU A 1084 20.56 11.15 6.75
C LEU A 1084 19.19 10.75 7.32
N GLY A 1085 18.80 9.47 7.17
CA GLY A 1085 17.62 8.89 7.82
C GLY A 1085 17.78 8.76 9.33
#